data_AF-A0A4U7JHZ2-F1
#
_entry.id   AF-A0A4U7JHZ2-F1
#
_cell.length_a   1.000
_cell.length_b   1.000
_cell.length_c   1.000
_cell.angle_alpha   90.00
_cell.angle_beta   90.00
_cell.angle_gamma   90.00
#
_symmetry.space_group_name_H-M   'P 1'
#
loop_
_entity.id
_entity.type
_entity.pdbx_description
1 polymer ?
#
loop_
_entity_poly.entity_id
_entity_poly.type
_entity_poly.pdbx_seq_one_letter_code
_entity_poly.pdbx_strand_id
1 'polypeptide(L)'
;MKLRSLVKGTIKKVMPALLGFALLTTTTPVSQVEAAGLPATPPSGYDQVKNVPHGQVSYINYQSKATNSTRRARIYLPPGYSTNNKYSVMYLLHGIGGNEDEWYQNGAPNVILDNLIAEGKIQPFICVLPNGNATGNGVSDGWSNFTRDLIDSLVPYVEANYSVYTDAEHRTVCGLSMGGGQSFNIGLTNLDTFPYVGAFSAAPNTMQTNQLFPNNGAAAKQKLKFLFISCGTNDNLIGNGDRVASFCDSQGIPYTYYRIQGGGHDWDVWKKSLWNYAQMVCEKGFTNYGPVTPPEPISAFEKIEAEKYSSQSGVEIEANPEGDGQNIGYIQNGDYTVYKNVDFGSGATKFIARAGSDSNGGNIEIRLDSLTGTLIGTCVVPNTGGWKTWTEVSCDVSGVTGEHDLYLKFTGTSDYLLNLDWFKFTKGSTVAGKLGDINSDNSIDAIDLMLIKKQLLGIEDIEDKALADLDASGAIDAIDFALMKQYLLGMITAFPGESVQPPPPPPQEKKFHCFLLLGQSNMAGYAKAEASDKVEDPRVLVLGYDNNPALGRVTDQWDVACPPLHPAWLDAVGPGDWFGKTMIQKVPEGDTIGLIPCAISGEKIETFMKNGGSKYNWIVNRAKIAQQSGGIIEGIIFHQGESNSGDSSWPGKVKTLVEDLRKDLNLGNVPFIAGELLYSGPCAGHNTLVNQLPNLITNCSVVSANGLVVDPSDTQYRLHFSHDSTVTLGKRYAEKMIQMLGW
;
A
#
# COMPACT_ATOMS: atom_id res chain seq x y z
N MET A 1 26.25 -41.12 62.17
CA MET A 1 26.66 -41.88 60.96
C MET A 1 25.44 -41.97 60.04
N LYS A 2 25.55 -41.50 58.79
CA LYS A 2 24.64 -41.62 57.62
C LYS A 2 23.11 -41.44 57.75
N LEU A 3 22.62 -40.49 56.93
CA LEU A 3 21.40 -40.44 56.09
C LEU A 3 20.17 -41.31 56.44
N ARG A 4 18.99 -40.67 56.48
CA ARG A 4 17.81 -41.02 55.65
C ARG A 4 16.77 -39.88 55.63
N SER A 5 16.00 -39.88 54.55
CA SER A 5 15.32 -38.76 53.87
C SER A 5 13.86 -38.48 54.28
N LEU A 6 13.41 -37.29 53.82
CA LEU A 6 12.07 -36.89 53.34
C LEU A 6 10.99 -36.53 54.38
N VAL A 7 10.70 -35.22 54.50
CA VAL A 7 9.39 -34.69 54.95
C VAL A 7 9.06 -33.36 54.24
N LYS A 8 7.79 -33.26 53.80
CA LYS A 8 7.04 -32.10 53.28
C LYS A 8 6.93 -30.95 54.29
N GLY A 9 6.71 -29.71 53.83
CA GLY A 9 6.35 -28.60 54.72
C GLY A 9 5.54 -27.51 54.03
N THR A 10 4.22 -27.50 54.30
CA THR A 10 3.29 -26.39 54.05
C THR A 10 3.39 -25.39 55.20
N ILE A 11 3.54 -24.08 54.96
CA ILE A 11 3.33 -23.04 55.99
C ILE A 11 2.50 -21.88 55.46
N LYS A 12 1.49 -21.55 56.28
CA LYS A 12 0.46 -20.51 56.16
C LYS A 12 1.05 -19.09 56.26
N LYS A 13 0.44 -18.17 55.50
CA LYS A 13 0.60 -16.71 55.60
C LYS A 13 -0.12 -16.14 56.83
N VAL A 14 0.46 -15.10 57.42
CA VAL A 14 -0.15 -14.14 58.36
C VAL A 14 0.15 -12.73 57.84
N MET A 15 -0.89 -11.88 57.73
CA MET A 15 -0.83 -10.43 57.45
C MET A 15 -0.89 -9.61 58.76
N PRO A 16 -0.44 -8.34 58.78
CA PRO A 16 -1.34 -7.17 58.58
C PRO A 16 -0.68 -6.04 57.73
N ALA A 17 -1.37 -5.51 56.70
CA ALA A 17 -2.30 -4.36 56.69
C ALA A 17 -1.61 -2.97 56.66
N LEU A 18 -1.71 -2.28 55.51
CA LEU A 18 -1.71 -0.82 55.40
C LEU A 18 -2.55 -0.39 54.19
N LEU A 19 -3.37 0.64 54.43
CA LEU A 19 -4.48 1.14 53.62
C LEU A 19 -4.07 1.64 52.22
N GLY A 20 -4.93 1.39 51.23
CA GLY A 20 -4.92 2.05 49.93
C GLY A 20 -6.35 2.24 49.42
N PHE A 21 -6.70 3.49 49.11
CA PHE A 21 -8.00 3.96 48.62
C PHE A 21 -8.48 3.18 47.38
N ALA A 22 -9.73 2.70 47.41
CA ALA A 22 -10.41 2.14 46.24
C ALA A 22 -11.13 3.25 45.45
N LEU A 23 -10.65 3.56 44.23
CA LEU A 23 -11.50 4.16 43.20
C LEU A 23 -12.30 3.01 42.55
N LEU A 24 -13.62 3.00 42.76
CA LEU A 24 -14.52 2.18 41.96
C LEU A 24 -14.64 2.77 40.56
N THR A 25 -13.94 2.20 39.59
CA THR A 25 -14.31 2.33 38.18
C THR A 25 -15.29 1.20 37.85
N THR A 26 -16.56 1.53 37.63
CA THR A 26 -17.54 0.60 37.08
C THR A 26 -17.17 0.30 35.63
N THR A 27 -16.44 -0.79 35.39
CA THR A 27 -16.30 -1.34 34.04
C THR A 27 -17.62 -1.99 33.67
N THR A 28 -18.37 -1.38 32.76
CA THR A 28 -19.42 -2.10 32.04
C THR A 28 -18.75 -3.26 31.31
N PRO A 29 -19.26 -4.51 31.40
CA PRO A 29 -18.73 -5.60 30.61
C PRO A 29 -18.92 -5.23 29.15
N VAL A 30 -17.81 -5.11 28.41
CA VAL A 30 -17.84 -5.12 26.95
C VAL A 30 -18.46 -6.47 26.60
N SER A 31 -19.67 -6.45 26.07
CA SER A 31 -20.27 -7.62 25.43
C SER A 31 -19.29 -8.08 24.34
N GLN A 32 -18.66 -9.23 24.57
CA GLN A 32 -17.96 -9.96 23.52
C GLN A 32 -19.01 -10.23 22.43
N VAL A 33 -18.96 -9.46 21.35
CA VAL A 33 -19.62 -9.86 20.12
C VAL A 33 -18.83 -11.06 19.63
N GLU A 34 -19.42 -12.26 19.77
CA GLU A 34 -18.86 -13.46 19.15
C GLU A 34 -18.63 -13.16 17.66
N ALA A 35 -17.41 -13.40 17.17
CA ALA A 35 -17.12 -13.32 15.75
C ALA A 35 -18.04 -14.33 15.03
N ALA A 36 -18.89 -13.85 14.12
CA ALA A 36 -19.77 -14.72 13.35
C ALA A 36 -18.93 -15.74 12.56
N GLY A 37 -19.22 -17.03 12.71
CA GLY A 37 -18.52 -18.11 12.00
C GLY A 37 -18.78 -18.11 10.49
N LEU A 38 -17.81 -18.61 9.70
CA LEU A 38 -17.94 -18.78 8.25
C LEU A 38 -18.86 -19.99 7.91
N PRO A 39 -19.60 -19.94 6.78
CA PRO A 39 -19.63 -18.87 5.80
C PRO A 39 -20.48 -17.67 6.25
N ALA A 40 -20.05 -16.47 5.87
CA ALA A 40 -20.67 -15.21 6.24
C ALA A 40 -20.72 -14.21 5.06
N THR A 41 -21.54 -13.18 5.19
CA THR A 41 -21.48 -12.03 4.27
C THR A 41 -20.17 -11.27 4.53
N PRO A 42 -19.31 -11.06 3.51
CA PRO A 42 -18.08 -10.30 3.68
C PRO A 42 -18.35 -8.86 4.14
N PRO A 43 -17.43 -8.26 4.92
CA PRO A 43 -17.55 -6.85 5.28
C PRO A 43 -17.46 -5.94 4.05
N SER A 44 -18.02 -4.73 4.15
CA SER A 44 -17.86 -3.72 3.10
C SER A 44 -16.37 -3.46 2.83
N GLY A 45 -16.00 -3.36 1.55
CA GLY A 45 -14.62 -3.11 1.14
C GLY A 45 -13.73 -4.36 1.03
N TYR A 46 -14.24 -5.58 1.26
CA TYR A 46 -13.44 -6.81 1.15
C TYR A 46 -12.82 -7.03 -0.25
N ASP A 47 -13.46 -6.50 -1.28
CA ASP A 47 -13.09 -6.61 -2.69
C ASP A 47 -12.56 -5.28 -3.28
N GLN A 48 -12.25 -4.31 -2.43
CA GLN A 48 -11.70 -3.02 -2.83
C GLN A 48 -10.18 -3.02 -2.62
N VAL A 49 -9.46 -2.32 -3.50
CA VAL A 49 -8.00 -2.14 -3.37
C VAL A 49 -7.73 -1.35 -2.09
N LYS A 50 -6.91 -1.92 -1.21
CA LYS A 50 -6.46 -1.30 0.04
C LYS A 50 -4.95 -1.09 -0.03
N ASN A 51 -4.41 -0.22 0.82
CA ASN A 51 -2.97 -0.09 0.99
C ASN A 51 -2.40 -1.28 1.78
N VAL A 52 -2.26 -2.42 1.10
CA VAL A 52 -1.72 -3.68 1.62
C VAL A 52 -0.74 -4.26 0.60
N PRO A 53 0.19 -5.15 0.99
CA PRO A 53 1.04 -5.84 0.03
C PRO A 53 0.21 -6.54 -1.06
N HIS A 54 0.59 -6.34 -2.32
CA HIS A 54 -0.14 -6.86 -3.47
C HIS A 54 0.59 -8.04 -4.14
N GLY A 55 -0.18 -9.06 -4.49
CA GLY A 55 0.32 -10.20 -5.25
C GLY A 55 0.49 -9.87 -6.73
N GLN A 56 1.36 -10.62 -7.41
CA GLN A 56 1.61 -10.44 -8.83
C GLN A 56 0.61 -11.25 -9.65
N VAL A 57 0.14 -10.67 -10.75
CA VAL A 57 -0.73 -11.34 -11.71
C VAL A 57 -0.04 -11.33 -13.07
N SER A 58 0.27 -12.50 -13.60
CA SER A 58 0.91 -12.63 -14.90
C SER A 58 0.22 -13.69 -15.77
N TYR A 59 0.57 -13.70 -17.05
CA TYR A 59 0.18 -14.76 -17.96
C TYR A 59 1.24 -15.86 -17.95
N ILE A 60 0.78 -17.10 -18.04
CA ILE A 60 1.62 -18.27 -18.31
C ILE A 60 1.15 -18.96 -19.58
N ASN A 61 2.10 -19.51 -20.33
CA ASN A 61 1.85 -20.31 -21.52
C ASN A 61 2.39 -21.72 -21.28
N TYR A 62 1.57 -22.74 -21.54
CA TYR A 62 1.93 -24.13 -21.34
C TYR A 62 1.52 -24.98 -22.54
N GLN A 63 2.30 -26.01 -22.82
CA GLN A 63 1.96 -26.95 -23.87
C GLN A 63 0.89 -27.92 -23.38
N SER A 64 -0.29 -27.88 -23.98
CA SER A 64 -1.38 -28.80 -23.66
C SER A 64 -1.23 -30.11 -24.42
N LYS A 65 -1.16 -31.21 -23.68
CA LYS A 65 -1.33 -32.57 -24.24
C LYS A 65 -2.77 -32.84 -24.65
N ALA A 66 -3.73 -32.11 -24.09
CA ALA A 66 -5.16 -32.30 -24.36
C ALA A 66 -5.59 -31.72 -25.71
N THR A 67 -5.02 -30.58 -26.10
CA THR A 67 -5.35 -29.89 -27.36
C THR A 67 -4.25 -29.99 -28.41
N ASN A 68 -3.08 -30.52 -28.04
CA ASN A 68 -1.87 -30.51 -28.87
C ASN A 68 -1.50 -29.09 -29.34
N SER A 69 -1.67 -28.10 -28.46
CA SER A 69 -1.39 -26.70 -28.72
C SER A 69 -0.86 -26.01 -27.46
N THR A 70 -0.22 -24.86 -27.62
CA THR A 70 0.03 -23.96 -26.50
C THR A 70 -1.29 -23.38 -26.02
N ARG A 71 -1.52 -23.40 -24.71
CA ARG A 71 -2.66 -22.75 -24.05
C ARG A 71 -2.13 -21.75 -23.03
N ARG A 72 -2.99 -20.79 -22.68
CA ARG A 72 -2.67 -19.71 -21.75
C ARG A 72 -3.51 -19.83 -20.48
N ALA A 73 -2.96 -19.40 -19.36
CA ALA A 73 -3.66 -19.19 -18.10
C ALA A 73 -3.15 -17.91 -17.43
N ARG A 74 -3.93 -17.38 -16.48
CA ARG A 74 -3.42 -16.41 -15.52
C ARG A 74 -2.87 -17.13 -14.28
N ILE A 75 -1.86 -16.53 -13.67
CA ILE A 75 -1.35 -16.97 -12.37
C ILE A 75 -1.24 -15.76 -11.44
N TYR A 76 -1.71 -15.95 -10.22
CA TYR A 76 -1.53 -15.06 -9.08
C TYR A 76 -0.47 -15.66 -8.16
N LEU A 77 0.60 -14.90 -7.93
CA LEU A 77 1.60 -15.17 -6.92
C LEU A 77 1.31 -14.26 -5.72
N PRO A 78 1.19 -14.82 -4.49
CA PRO A 78 0.81 -14.01 -3.35
C PRO A 78 1.88 -12.96 -3.00
N PRO A 79 1.52 -11.90 -2.26
CA PRO A 79 2.50 -10.96 -1.72
C PRO A 79 3.60 -11.72 -0.96
N GLY A 80 4.85 -11.36 -1.24
CA GLY A 80 6.02 -12.04 -0.66
C GLY A 80 6.34 -13.43 -1.25
N TYR A 81 5.79 -13.81 -2.41
CA TYR A 81 6.20 -15.06 -3.09
C TYR A 81 7.73 -15.14 -3.22
N SER A 82 8.31 -16.26 -2.79
CA SER A 82 9.74 -16.57 -2.88
C SER A 82 9.94 -18.03 -3.23
N THR A 83 10.91 -18.32 -4.10
CA THR A 83 11.26 -19.71 -4.47
C THR A 83 11.87 -20.51 -3.30
N ASN A 84 12.27 -19.85 -2.22
CA ASN A 84 12.73 -20.50 -0.99
C ASN A 84 11.58 -21.08 -0.16
N ASN A 85 10.35 -20.65 -0.41
CA ASN A 85 9.14 -21.14 0.24
C ASN A 85 8.35 -22.05 -0.72
N LYS A 86 7.47 -22.89 -0.16
CA LYS A 86 6.57 -23.76 -0.92
C LYS A 86 5.12 -23.33 -0.69
N TYR A 87 4.33 -23.24 -1.76
CA TYR A 87 2.95 -22.75 -1.72
C TYR A 87 1.95 -23.80 -2.20
N SER A 88 0.74 -23.78 -1.63
CA SER A 88 -0.40 -24.51 -2.19
C SER A 88 -0.92 -23.87 -3.46
N VAL A 89 -1.71 -24.62 -4.24
CA VAL A 89 -2.25 -24.15 -5.52
C VAL A 89 -3.76 -24.29 -5.59
N MET A 90 -4.44 -23.16 -5.83
CA MET A 90 -5.86 -23.07 -6.13
C MET A 90 -6.07 -22.93 -7.64
N TYR A 91 -6.85 -23.82 -8.24
CA TYR A 91 -7.29 -23.70 -9.64
C TYR A 91 -8.70 -23.14 -9.68
N LEU A 92 -8.84 -21.88 -10.12
CA LEU A 92 -10.09 -21.11 -10.10
C LEU A 92 -10.69 -20.99 -11.51
N LEU A 93 -11.83 -21.65 -11.73
CA LEU A 93 -12.45 -21.82 -13.03
C LEU A 93 -13.55 -20.78 -13.29
N HIS A 94 -13.64 -20.35 -14.54
CA HIS A 94 -14.54 -19.31 -15.03
C HIS A 94 -15.88 -19.90 -15.54
N GLY A 95 -16.83 -19.04 -15.94
CA GLY A 95 -18.17 -19.43 -16.42
C GLY A 95 -18.24 -19.72 -17.92
N ILE A 96 -19.43 -20.07 -18.41
CA ILE A 96 -19.64 -20.25 -19.86
C ILE A 96 -19.53 -18.90 -20.58
N GLY A 97 -18.77 -18.86 -21.68
CA GLY A 97 -18.50 -17.63 -22.44
C GLY A 97 -17.32 -16.80 -21.92
N GLY A 98 -16.76 -17.16 -20.76
CA GLY A 98 -15.53 -16.57 -20.22
C GLY A 98 -14.25 -17.22 -20.75
N ASN A 99 -13.13 -16.80 -20.17
CA ASN A 99 -11.78 -17.31 -20.41
C ASN A 99 -10.91 -17.07 -19.14
N GLU A 100 -9.59 -17.23 -19.25
CA GLU A 100 -8.63 -17.00 -18.16
C GLU A 100 -8.65 -15.59 -17.54
N ASP A 101 -9.23 -14.59 -18.23
CA ASP A 101 -9.32 -13.20 -17.76
C ASP A 101 -10.65 -12.87 -17.06
N GLU A 102 -11.67 -13.75 -17.14
CA GLU A 102 -13.04 -13.42 -16.71
C GLU A 102 -13.11 -13.00 -15.22
N TRP A 103 -12.40 -13.72 -14.35
CA TRP A 103 -12.31 -13.41 -12.93
C TRP A 103 -11.64 -12.06 -12.67
N TYR A 104 -10.62 -11.67 -13.43
CA TYR A 104 -9.97 -10.36 -13.26
C TYR A 104 -10.82 -9.20 -13.76
N GLN A 105 -11.56 -9.41 -14.85
CA GLN A 105 -12.41 -8.37 -15.44
C GLN A 105 -13.56 -7.96 -14.53
N ASN A 106 -14.08 -8.88 -13.72
CA ASN A 106 -15.34 -8.68 -13.02
C ASN A 106 -15.31 -9.00 -11.52
N GLY A 107 -14.36 -9.85 -11.10
CA GLY A 107 -14.27 -10.38 -9.73
C GLY A 107 -13.09 -9.84 -8.91
N ALA A 108 -12.02 -9.38 -9.57
CA ALA A 108 -10.77 -8.93 -8.95
C ALA A 108 -10.24 -9.89 -7.86
N PRO A 109 -10.02 -11.18 -8.16
CA PRO A 109 -9.68 -12.20 -7.16
C PRO A 109 -8.37 -11.87 -6.42
N ASN A 110 -7.40 -11.24 -7.07
CA ASN A 110 -6.16 -10.81 -6.43
C ASN A 110 -6.42 -9.84 -5.28
N VAL A 111 -7.36 -8.89 -5.43
CA VAL A 111 -7.69 -7.93 -4.37
C VAL A 111 -8.31 -8.62 -3.16
N ILE A 112 -9.21 -9.57 -3.41
CA ILE A 112 -9.84 -10.36 -2.34
C ILE A 112 -8.79 -11.18 -1.59
N LEU A 113 -7.86 -11.83 -2.32
CA LEU A 113 -6.80 -12.65 -1.73
C LEU A 113 -5.76 -11.80 -1.00
N ASP A 114 -5.31 -10.69 -1.58
CA ASP A 114 -4.37 -9.75 -0.95
C ASP A 114 -4.92 -9.23 0.38
N ASN A 115 -6.19 -8.81 0.39
CA ASN A 115 -6.86 -8.33 1.59
C ASN A 115 -6.95 -9.44 2.65
N LEU A 116 -7.31 -10.67 2.27
CA LEU A 116 -7.38 -11.79 3.21
C LEU A 116 -6.00 -12.17 3.77
N ILE A 117 -4.94 -12.12 2.97
CA ILE A 117 -3.56 -12.39 3.38
C ILE A 117 -3.09 -11.29 4.35
N ALA A 118 -3.30 -10.02 4.00
CA ALA A 118 -2.91 -8.88 4.83
C ALA A 118 -3.68 -8.81 6.16
N GLU A 119 -4.94 -9.23 6.16
CA GLU A 119 -5.76 -9.36 7.37
C GLU A 119 -5.40 -10.60 8.22
N GLY A 120 -4.44 -11.43 7.77
CA GLY A 120 -4.02 -12.66 8.45
C GLY A 120 -5.09 -13.76 8.46
N LYS A 121 -6.11 -13.66 7.61
CA LYS A 121 -7.23 -14.60 7.54
C LYS A 121 -6.93 -15.84 6.71
N ILE A 122 -5.98 -15.75 5.78
CA ILE A 122 -5.47 -16.89 5.02
C ILE A 122 -3.94 -16.83 4.96
N GLN A 123 -3.31 -18.01 4.92
CA GLN A 123 -1.90 -18.11 4.54
C GLN A 123 -1.74 -17.87 3.03
N PRO A 124 -0.62 -17.27 2.57
CA PRO A 124 -0.30 -17.10 1.15
C PRO A 124 -0.38 -18.40 0.35
N PHE A 125 -1.05 -18.41 -0.81
CA PHE A 125 -1.05 -19.53 -1.77
C PHE A 125 -1.08 -19.01 -3.21
N ILE A 126 -0.71 -19.85 -4.18
CA ILE A 126 -0.79 -19.52 -5.61
C ILE A 126 -2.21 -19.80 -6.12
N CYS A 127 -2.75 -18.89 -6.95
CA CYS A 127 -4.03 -19.10 -7.63
C CYS A 127 -3.83 -19.10 -9.15
N VAL A 128 -4.29 -20.14 -9.84
CA VAL A 128 -4.16 -20.33 -11.29
C VAL A 128 -5.55 -20.29 -11.90
N LEU A 129 -5.73 -19.46 -12.93
CA LEU A 129 -7.01 -19.22 -13.57
C LEU A 129 -6.90 -19.61 -15.05
N PRO A 130 -7.17 -20.87 -15.40
CA PRO A 130 -7.07 -21.36 -16.76
C PRO A 130 -8.32 -21.08 -17.59
N ASN A 131 -8.18 -21.18 -18.91
CA ASN A 131 -9.33 -21.28 -19.80
C ASN A 131 -9.95 -22.69 -19.74
N GLY A 132 -11.13 -22.79 -19.13
CA GLY A 132 -11.86 -24.05 -18.91
C GLY A 132 -12.41 -24.71 -20.18
N ASN A 133 -12.31 -24.06 -21.34
CA ASN A 133 -12.72 -24.60 -22.63
C ASN A 133 -11.50 -25.03 -23.47
N ALA A 134 -11.03 -26.27 -23.27
CA ALA A 134 -9.87 -26.84 -23.93
C ALA A 134 -10.16 -27.31 -25.37
N THR A 135 -10.52 -26.37 -26.25
CA THR A 135 -10.70 -26.61 -27.69
C THR A 135 -9.37 -26.66 -28.44
N GLY A 136 -9.36 -27.39 -29.55
CA GLY A 136 -8.20 -27.58 -30.42
C GLY A 136 -8.55 -28.49 -31.59
N ASN A 137 -7.59 -28.70 -32.50
CA ASN A 137 -7.79 -29.58 -33.66
C ASN A 137 -8.17 -31.00 -33.21
N GLY A 138 -9.34 -31.47 -33.63
CA GLY A 138 -9.85 -32.81 -33.30
C GLY A 138 -10.54 -32.93 -31.93
N VAL A 139 -10.74 -31.83 -31.20
CA VAL A 139 -11.47 -31.83 -29.92
C VAL A 139 -12.90 -31.33 -30.14
N SER A 140 -13.88 -32.21 -30.00
CA SER A 140 -15.31 -31.87 -30.18
C SER A 140 -15.95 -31.18 -28.97
N ASP A 141 -15.48 -31.49 -27.76
CA ASP A 141 -15.97 -30.88 -26.51
C ASP A 141 -14.78 -30.44 -25.65
N GLY A 142 -14.44 -29.16 -25.75
CA GLY A 142 -13.33 -28.57 -25.00
C GLY A 142 -13.57 -28.52 -23.49
N TRP A 143 -14.83 -28.47 -23.04
CA TRP A 143 -15.16 -28.37 -21.63
C TRP A 143 -14.94 -29.69 -20.89
N SER A 144 -15.28 -30.81 -21.52
CA SER A 144 -14.94 -32.15 -21.00
C SER A 144 -13.44 -32.44 -21.12
N ASN A 145 -12.83 -32.05 -22.24
CA ASN A 145 -11.40 -32.25 -22.50
C ASN A 145 -10.50 -31.50 -21.50
N PHE A 146 -11.00 -30.42 -20.90
CA PHE A 146 -10.26 -29.62 -19.93
C PHE A 146 -9.81 -30.41 -18.69
N THR A 147 -10.51 -31.47 -18.30
CA THR A 147 -10.04 -32.34 -17.19
C THR A 147 -8.65 -32.91 -17.49
N ARG A 148 -8.46 -33.41 -18.73
CA ARG A 148 -7.16 -33.93 -19.21
C ARG A 148 -6.12 -32.82 -19.31
N ASP A 149 -6.53 -31.65 -19.79
CA ASP A 149 -5.66 -30.50 -19.91
C ASP A 149 -5.10 -30.06 -18.56
N LEU A 150 -5.99 -29.92 -17.57
CA LEU A 150 -5.65 -29.51 -16.22
C LEU A 150 -4.69 -30.51 -15.56
N ILE A 151 -5.05 -31.79 -15.54
CA ILE A 151 -4.29 -32.82 -14.79
C ILE A 151 -2.99 -33.21 -15.51
N ASP A 152 -3.01 -33.40 -16.83
CA ASP A 152 -1.86 -33.96 -17.55
C ASP A 152 -0.89 -32.90 -18.07
N SER A 153 -1.30 -31.63 -18.07
CA SER A 153 -0.53 -30.52 -18.65
C SER A 153 -0.34 -29.35 -17.69
N LEU A 154 -1.42 -28.69 -17.25
CA LEU A 154 -1.30 -27.46 -16.47
C LEU A 154 -0.76 -27.70 -15.05
N VAL A 155 -1.25 -28.72 -14.34
CA VAL A 155 -0.73 -29.09 -13.02
C VAL A 155 0.78 -29.38 -13.08
N PRO A 156 1.26 -30.29 -13.95
CA PRO A 156 2.70 -30.52 -14.11
C PRO A 156 3.50 -29.29 -14.50
N TYR A 157 2.95 -28.40 -15.34
CA TYR A 157 3.60 -27.15 -15.70
C TYR A 157 3.80 -26.25 -14.47
N VAL A 158 2.76 -26.07 -13.65
CA VAL A 158 2.86 -25.24 -12.45
C VAL A 158 3.86 -25.83 -11.45
N GLU A 159 3.83 -27.16 -11.25
CA GLU A 159 4.77 -27.86 -10.37
C GLU A 159 6.23 -27.74 -10.80
N ALA A 160 6.49 -27.70 -12.11
CA ALA A 160 7.84 -27.61 -12.66
C ALA A 160 8.41 -26.19 -12.65
N ASN A 161 7.56 -25.15 -12.68
CA ASN A 161 7.99 -23.77 -12.90
C ASN A 161 7.82 -22.87 -11.67
N TYR A 162 7.06 -23.29 -10.66
CA TYR A 162 6.81 -22.52 -9.44
C TYR A 162 7.14 -23.32 -8.19
N SER A 163 7.50 -22.63 -7.10
CA SER A 163 7.80 -23.32 -5.85
C SER A 163 6.52 -23.73 -5.14
N VAL A 164 5.96 -24.86 -5.56
CA VAL A 164 4.70 -25.39 -5.03
C VAL A 164 4.88 -26.76 -4.41
N TYR A 165 3.95 -27.11 -3.52
CA TYR A 165 3.72 -28.50 -3.13
C TYR A 165 3.10 -29.28 -4.29
N THR A 166 3.46 -30.55 -4.40
CA THR A 166 3.03 -31.42 -5.51
C THR A 166 2.04 -32.51 -5.09
N ASP A 167 1.80 -32.65 -3.78
CA ASP A 167 0.82 -33.59 -3.24
C ASP A 167 -0.62 -33.04 -3.31
N ALA A 168 -1.57 -33.94 -3.07
CA ALA A 168 -3.00 -33.63 -3.14
C ALA A 168 -3.46 -32.68 -2.02
N GLU A 169 -2.86 -32.73 -0.83
CA GLU A 169 -3.33 -31.96 0.33
C GLU A 169 -3.09 -30.45 0.18
N HIS A 170 -2.29 -30.06 -0.80
CA HIS A 170 -1.98 -28.66 -1.12
C HIS A 170 -2.59 -28.21 -2.46
N ARG A 171 -3.62 -28.91 -2.94
CA ARG A 171 -4.30 -28.58 -4.20
C ARG A 171 -5.82 -28.50 -4.07
N THR A 172 -6.40 -27.44 -4.61
CA THR A 172 -7.85 -27.25 -4.65
C THR A 172 -8.32 -26.87 -6.06
N VAL A 173 -9.54 -27.28 -6.41
CA VAL A 173 -10.25 -26.81 -7.61
C VAL A 173 -11.57 -26.16 -7.22
N CYS A 174 -11.84 -24.98 -7.77
CA CYS A 174 -13.11 -24.29 -7.55
C CYS A 174 -13.51 -23.41 -8.75
N GLY A 175 -14.75 -22.94 -8.81
CA GLY A 175 -15.18 -22.09 -9.92
C GLY A 175 -16.65 -21.73 -9.94
N LEU A 176 -17.01 -20.83 -10.86
CA LEU A 176 -18.36 -20.29 -11.01
C LEU A 176 -19.13 -20.92 -12.18
N SER A 177 -20.46 -21.06 -12.05
CA SER A 177 -21.36 -21.49 -13.14
C SER A 177 -20.90 -22.78 -13.84
N MET A 178 -20.54 -22.71 -15.12
CA MET A 178 -19.96 -23.83 -15.87
C MET A 178 -18.67 -24.37 -15.24
N GLY A 179 -17.79 -23.48 -14.77
CA GLY A 179 -16.60 -23.81 -13.98
C GLY A 179 -16.94 -24.39 -12.61
N GLY A 180 -18.08 -24.02 -12.01
CA GLY A 180 -18.60 -24.65 -10.79
C GLY A 180 -19.02 -26.11 -11.03
N GLY A 181 -19.69 -26.37 -12.17
CA GLY A 181 -19.97 -27.73 -12.61
C GLY A 181 -18.71 -28.53 -12.94
N GLN A 182 -17.73 -27.91 -13.61
CA GLN A 182 -16.42 -28.54 -13.86
C GLN A 182 -15.67 -28.83 -12.56
N SER A 183 -15.77 -27.96 -11.55
CA SER A 183 -15.14 -28.18 -10.24
C SER A 183 -15.69 -29.42 -9.55
N PHE A 184 -17.01 -29.64 -9.58
CA PHE A 184 -17.59 -30.92 -9.14
C PHE A 184 -17.09 -32.09 -9.97
N ASN A 185 -17.18 -31.99 -11.30
CA ASN A 185 -16.84 -33.08 -12.21
C ASN A 185 -15.37 -33.51 -12.09
N ILE A 186 -14.45 -32.55 -12.03
CA ILE A 186 -13.01 -32.78 -11.93
C ILE A 186 -12.67 -33.24 -10.51
N GLY A 187 -13.05 -32.45 -9.50
CA GLY A 187 -12.64 -32.67 -8.12
C GLY A 187 -13.15 -33.99 -7.56
N LEU A 188 -14.46 -34.24 -7.64
CA LEU A 188 -15.08 -35.41 -7.01
C LEU A 188 -14.73 -36.73 -7.71
N THR A 189 -14.30 -36.68 -8.98
CA THR A 189 -13.82 -37.87 -9.70
C THR A 189 -12.30 -38.06 -9.65
N ASN A 190 -11.55 -37.10 -9.11
CA ASN A 190 -10.08 -37.13 -9.00
C ASN A 190 -9.61 -36.70 -7.60
N LEU A 191 -10.17 -37.31 -6.55
CA LEU A 191 -9.85 -36.96 -5.14
C LEU A 191 -8.40 -37.23 -4.73
N ASP A 192 -7.67 -38.07 -5.48
CA ASP A 192 -6.22 -38.26 -5.32
C ASP A 192 -5.40 -37.07 -5.83
N THR A 193 -6.04 -36.14 -6.54
CA THR A 193 -5.43 -34.90 -7.06
C THR A 193 -6.03 -33.66 -6.41
N PHE A 194 -7.34 -33.68 -6.13
CA PHE A 194 -8.10 -32.53 -5.60
C PHE A 194 -9.03 -32.93 -4.44
N PRO A 195 -8.52 -33.00 -3.20
CA PRO A 195 -9.32 -33.32 -2.02
C PRO A 195 -10.11 -32.12 -1.48
N TYR A 196 -9.93 -30.93 -2.05
CA TYR A 196 -10.68 -29.70 -1.74
C TYR A 196 -11.43 -29.22 -2.99
N VAL A 197 -12.75 -29.10 -2.88
CA VAL A 197 -13.64 -28.80 -4.02
C VAL A 197 -14.61 -27.68 -3.66
N GLY A 198 -14.63 -26.61 -4.46
CA GLY A 198 -15.54 -25.47 -4.31
C GLY A 198 -16.41 -25.23 -5.56
N ALA A 199 -17.72 -25.30 -5.44
CA ALA A 199 -18.64 -25.09 -6.58
C ALA A 199 -19.57 -23.90 -6.34
N PHE A 200 -19.39 -22.82 -7.11
CA PHE A 200 -20.17 -21.59 -6.99
C PHE A 200 -21.22 -21.52 -8.10
N SER A 201 -22.50 -21.51 -7.75
CA SER A 201 -23.65 -21.52 -8.68
C SER A 201 -23.52 -22.55 -9.80
N ALA A 202 -23.19 -23.80 -9.48
CA ALA A 202 -22.86 -24.84 -10.45
C ALA A 202 -23.94 -25.00 -11.55
N ALA A 203 -23.50 -25.08 -12.81
CA ALA A 203 -24.37 -25.17 -13.97
C ALA A 203 -24.79 -26.63 -14.34
N PRO A 204 -25.72 -26.82 -15.30
CA PRO A 204 -26.23 -28.15 -15.68
C PRO A 204 -25.21 -29.13 -16.28
N ASN A 205 -23.99 -28.68 -16.61
CA ASN A 205 -22.89 -29.57 -16.98
C ASN A 205 -22.40 -30.44 -15.81
N THR A 206 -22.87 -30.17 -14.59
CA THR A 206 -22.61 -30.99 -13.41
C THR A 206 -23.11 -32.42 -13.61
N MET A 207 -22.21 -33.41 -13.57
CA MET A 207 -22.52 -34.83 -13.73
C MET A 207 -23.56 -35.32 -12.72
N GLN A 208 -24.21 -36.45 -13.03
CA GLN A 208 -25.15 -37.07 -12.10
C GLN A 208 -24.41 -37.58 -10.86
N THR A 209 -25.12 -37.67 -9.72
CA THR A 209 -24.50 -37.99 -8.42
C THR A 209 -23.85 -39.37 -8.38
N ASN A 210 -24.34 -40.35 -9.16
CA ASN A 210 -23.72 -41.67 -9.30
C ASN A 210 -22.38 -41.63 -10.07
N GLN A 211 -22.16 -40.60 -10.90
CA GLN A 211 -20.88 -40.37 -11.59
C GLN A 211 -19.93 -39.54 -10.72
N LEU A 212 -20.45 -38.54 -10.00
CA LEU A 212 -19.67 -37.72 -9.05
C LEU A 212 -19.21 -38.53 -7.83
N PHE A 213 -20.06 -39.46 -7.36
CA PHE A 213 -19.82 -40.27 -6.17
C PHE A 213 -20.05 -41.76 -6.47
N PRO A 214 -19.18 -42.39 -7.29
CA PRO A 214 -19.27 -43.82 -7.55
C PRO A 214 -19.19 -44.60 -6.23
N ASN A 215 -19.83 -45.78 -6.20
CA ASN A 215 -19.92 -46.63 -5.01
C ASN A 215 -20.43 -45.86 -3.77
N ASN A 216 -21.47 -45.04 -3.96
CA ASN A 216 -22.11 -44.25 -2.91
C ASN A 216 -21.14 -43.33 -2.14
N GLY A 217 -20.12 -42.81 -2.85
CA GLY A 217 -19.15 -41.87 -2.29
C GLY A 217 -18.15 -42.47 -1.31
N ALA A 218 -17.86 -43.77 -1.41
CA ALA A 218 -16.86 -44.44 -0.56
C ALA A 218 -15.50 -43.70 -0.57
N ALA A 219 -15.03 -43.27 -1.74
CA ALA A 219 -13.80 -42.49 -1.87
C ALA A 219 -13.92 -41.10 -1.23
N ALA A 220 -15.05 -40.40 -1.42
CA ALA A 220 -15.29 -39.08 -0.84
C ALA A 220 -15.22 -39.13 0.69
N LYS A 221 -15.83 -40.14 1.33
CA LYS A 221 -15.77 -40.30 2.80
C LYS A 221 -14.36 -40.48 3.36
N GLN A 222 -13.41 -40.92 2.53
CA GLN A 222 -12.02 -41.18 2.95
C GLN A 222 -11.07 -40.05 2.57
N LYS A 223 -11.26 -39.47 1.37
CA LYS A 223 -10.26 -38.60 0.72
C LYS A 223 -10.71 -37.14 0.61
N LEU A 224 -12.01 -36.86 0.56
CA LEU A 224 -12.51 -35.48 0.45
C LEU A 224 -12.29 -34.75 1.78
N LYS A 225 -11.45 -33.72 1.76
CA LYS A 225 -11.11 -32.90 2.92
C LYS A 225 -12.09 -31.74 3.10
N PHE A 226 -12.55 -31.17 1.98
CA PHE A 226 -13.55 -30.09 2.02
C PHE A 226 -14.39 -30.05 0.76
N LEU A 227 -15.71 -29.96 0.94
CA LEU A 227 -16.67 -29.68 -0.11
C LEU A 227 -17.45 -28.42 0.23
N PHE A 228 -17.28 -27.38 -0.60
CA PHE A 228 -17.99 -26.13 -0.46
C PHE A 228 -18.93 -25.93 -1.64
N ILE A 229 -20.18 -25.65 -1.34
CA ILE A 229 -21.22 -25.36 -2.32
C ILE A 229 -21.73 -23.94 -2.02
N SER A 230 -21.88 -23.11 -3.03
CA SER A 230 -22.56 -21.83 -2.86
C SER A 230 -23.48 -21.52 -4.02
N CYS A 231 -24.54 -20.77 -3.75
CA CYS A 231 -25.44 -20.28 -4.79
C CYS A 231 -26.30 -19.13 -4.24
N GLY A 232 -26.68 -18.19 -5.12
CA GLY A 232 -27.71 -17.20 -4.81
C GLY A 232 -29.08 -17.86 -4.70
N THR A 233 -29.92 -17.44 -3.74
CA THR A 233 -31.26 -18.05 -3.57
C THR A 233 -32.23 -17.73 -4.70
N ASN A 234 -31.96 -16.70 -5.49
CA ASN A 234 -32.75 -16.32 -6.67
C ASN A 234 -32.12 -16.84 -7.98
N ASP A 235 -31.05 -17.62 -7.91
CA ASP A 235 -30.40 -18.22 -9.06
C ASP A 235 -31.21 -19.42 -9.56
N ASN A 236 -31.56 -19.41 -10.85
CA ASN A 236 -32.32 -20.50 -11.46
C ASN A 236 -31.54 -21.82 -11.56
N LEU A 237 -30.22 -21.81 -11.31
CA LEU A 237 -29.35 -22.99 -11.35
C LEU A 237 -29.13 -23.64 -9.98
N ILE A 238 -29.73 -23.11 -8.90
CA ILE A 238 -29.53 -23.61 -7.52
C ILE A 238 -29.80 -25.11 -7.35
N GLY A 239 -30.73 -25.66 -8.15
CA GLY A 239 -31.09 -27.07 -8.13
C GLY A 239 -29.91 -28.02 -8.40
N ASN A 240 -28.87 -27.59 -9.12
CA ASN A 240 -27.68 -28.41 -9.35
C ASN A 240 -26.87 -28.62 -8.06
N GLY A 241 -26.68 -27.56 -7.28
CA GLY A 241 -26.03 -27.62 -5.96
C GLY A 241 -26.89 -28.37 -4.94
N ASP A 242 -28.20 -28.11 -4.92
CA ASP A 242 -29.14 -28.80 -4.03
C ASP A 242 -29.17 -30.32 -4.27
N ARG A 243 -29.07 -30.78 -5.52
CA ARG A 243 -28.97 -32.20 -5.87
C ARG A 243 -27.72 -32.85 -5.26
N VAL A 244 -26.56 -32.19 -5.36
CA VAL A 244 -25.30 -32.69 -4.79
C VAL A 244 -25.35 -32.69 -3.27
N ALA A 245 -25.84 -31.60 -2.66
CA ALA A 245 -26.03 -31.49 -1.21
C ALA A 245 -26.95 -32.59 -0.66
N SER A 246 -28.11 -32.80 -1.29
CA SER A 246 -29.08 -33.83 -0.88
C SER A 246 -28.50 -35.24 -0.97
N PHE A 247 -27.65 -35.50 -1.97
CA PHE A 247 -26.94 -36.78 -2.05
C PHE A 247 -25.91 -36.92 -0.93
N CYS A 248 -25.14 -35.86 -0.64
CA CYS A 248 -24.18 -35.85 0.46
C CYS A 248 -24.87 -36.11 1.81
N ASP A 249 -26.01 -35.48 2.07
CA ASP A 249 -26.85 -35.77 3.24
C ASP A 249 -27.25 -37.25 3.30
N SER A 250 -27.74 -37.80 2.19
CA SER A 250 -28.20 -39.21 2.12
C SER A 250 -27.08 -40.23 2.38
N GLN A 251 -25.83 -39.85 2.12
CA GLN A 251 -24.67 -40.71 2.27
C GLN A 251 -23.83 -40.38 3.51
N GLY A 252 -24.11 -39.29 4.23
CA GLY A 252 -23.27 -38.81 5.33
C GLY A 252 -21.89 -38.33 4.87
N ILE A 253 -21.82 -37.62 3.74
CA ILE A 253 -20.60 -36.99 3.24
C ILE A 253 -20.59 -35.52 3.72
N PRO A 254 -19.59 -35.08 4.49
CA PRO A 254 -19.55 -33.70 4.98
C PRO A 254 -19.42 -32.67 3.86
N TYR A 255 -20.18 -31.59 3.96
CA TYR A 255 -20.09 -30.43 3.07
C TYR A 255 -20.50 -29.14 3.80
N THR A 256 -20.13 -28.00 3.23
CA THR A 256 -20.63 -26.68 3.61
C THR A 256 -21.44 -26.11 2.47
N TYR A 257 -22.63 -25.56 2.74
CA TYR A 257 -23.45 -24.91 1.73
C TYR A 257 -23.80 -23.48 2.13
N TYR A 258 -23.20 -22.52 1.43
CA TYR A 258 -23.49 -21.10 1.57
C TYR A 258 -24.57 -20.63 0.59
N ARG A 259 -25.82 -20.50 1.08
CA ARG A 259 -26.93 -19.93 0.31
C ARG A 259 -27.02 -18.42 0.51
N ILE A 260 -26.66 -17.67 -0.52
CA ILE A 260 -26.58 -16.21 -0.47
C ILE A 260 -27.99 -15.63 -0.67
N GLN A 261 -28.58 -15.16 0.42
CA GLN A 261 -29.96 -14.68 0.44
C GLN A 261 -30.15 -13.51 -0.51
N GLY A 262 -31.13 -13.62 -1.41
CA GLY A 262 -31.45 -12.62 -2.42
C GLY A 262 -30.49 -12.56 -3.62
N GLY A 263 -29.37 -13.28 -3.59
CA GLY A 263 -28.38 -13.31 -4.67
C GLY A 263 -28.90 -14.01 -5.92
N GLY A 264 -28.49 -13.55 -7.10
CA GLY A 264 -28.82 -14.14 -8.40
C GLY A 264 -27.65 -14.93 -9.00
N HIS A 265 -27.57 -14.97 -10.33
CA HIS A 265 -26.48 -15.59 -11.08
C HIS A 265 -25.45 -14.53 -11.52
N ASP A 266 -24.71 -13.98 -10.54
CA ASP A 266 -23.94 -12.74 -10.73
C ASP A 266 -22.64 -12.67 -9.92
N TRP A 267 -21.84 -11.64 -10.21
CA TRP A 267 -20.53 -11.42 -9.59
C TRP A 267 -20.59 -11.06 -8.11
N ASP A 268 -21.70 -10.52 -7.61
CA ASP A 268 -21.85 -10.27 -6.18
C ASP A 268 -21.90 -11.61 -5.42
N VAL A 269 -22.56 -12.63 -5.97
CA VAL A 269 -22.57 -14.00 -5.44
C VAL A 269 -21.19 -14.66 -5.53
N TRP A 270 -20.51 -14.57 -6.68
CA TRP A 270 -19.24 -15.29 -6.89
C TRP A 270 -18.06 -14.71 -6.11
N LYS A 271 -17.97 -13.37 -5.95
CA LYS A 271 -16.95 -12.74 -5.11
C LYS A 271 -17.11 -13.12 -3.64
N LYS A 272 -18.35 -13.11 -3.12
CA LYS A 272 -18.66 -13.58 -1.75
C LYS A 272 -18.32 -15.06 -1.56
N SER A 273 -18.55 -15.86 -2.60
CA SER A 273 -18.21 -17.29 -2.59
C SER A 273 -16.71 -17.52 -2.52
N LEU A 274 -15.91 -16.80 -3.32
CA LEU A 274 -14.45 -16.88 -3.28
C LEU A 274 -13.89 -16.42 -1.92
N TRP A 275 -14.39 -15.31 -1.38
CA TRP A 275 -13.96 -14.79 -0.08
C TRP A 275 -14.19 -15.80 1.05
N ASN A 276 -15.35 -16.46 1.07
CA ASN A 276 -15.65 -17.51 2.05
C ASN A 276 -14.80 -18.76 1.80
N TYR A 277 -14.74 -19.22 0.55
CA TYR A 277 -14.05 -20.46 0.19
C TYR A 277 -12.55 -20.40 0.52
N ALA A 278 -11.87 -19.29 0.19
CA ALA A 278 -10.44 -19.13 0.45
C ALA A 278 -10.10 -19.25 1.94
N GLN A 279 -10.91 -18.67 2.83
CA GLN A 279 -10.73 -18.79 4.28
C GLN A 279 -11.00 -20.21 4.75
N MET A 280 -12.18 -20.75 4.41
CA MET A 280 -12.59 -22.06 4.91
C MET A 280 -11.71 -23.19 4.38
N VAL A 281 -11.21 -23.11 3.15
CA VAL A 281 -10.31 -24.14 2.59
C VAL A 281 -8.96 -24.14 3.32
N CYS A 282 -8.43 -22.96 3.68
CA CYS A 282 -7.24 -22.82 4.52
C CYS A 282 -7.48 -23.40 5.92
N GLU A 283 -8.61 -23.10 6.56
CA GLU A 283 -9.01 -23.69 7.86
C GLU A 283 -9.11 -25.23 7.81
N LYS A 284 -9.41 -25.80 6.64
CA LYS A 284 -9.43 -27.26 6.41
C LYS A 284 -8.07 -27.86 6.06
N GLY A 285 -7.01 -27.08 6.19
CA GLY A 285 -5.63 -27.55 6.08
C GLY A 285 -5.02 -27.45 4.69
N PHE A 286 -5.67 -26.77 3.74
CA PHE A 286 -5.10 -26.54 2.40
C PHE A 286 -3.74 -25.82 2.43
N THR A 287 -3.46 -25.03 3.47
CA THR A 287 -2.19 -24.28 3.65
C THR A 287 -1.51 -24.61 4.98
N ASN A 288 -1.54 -25.86 5.42
CA ASN A 288 -1.05 -26.27 6.75
C ASN A 288 0.47 -26.53 6.84
N TYR A 289 1.30 -25.78 6.12
CA TYR A 289 2.76 -25.91 6.13
C TYR A 289 3.48 -25.09 7.21
N GLY A 290 2.76 -24.65 8.26
CA GLY A 290 3.33 -23.81 9.32
C GLY A 290 3.51 -22.34 8.90
N PRO A 291 4.02 -21.48 9.79
CA PRO A 291 4.23 -20.07 9.48
C PRO A 291 5.20 -19.92 8.31
N VAL A 292 4.80 -19.12 7.31
CA VAL A 292 5.68 -18.76 6.19
C VAL A 292 6.88 -18.03 6.78
N THR A 293 8.08 -18.59 6.58
CA THR A 293 9.31 -17.89 6.97
C THR A 293 9.45 -16.69 6.04
N PRO A 294 9.51 -15.45 6.57
CA PRO A 294 9.81 -14.29 5.72
C PRO A 294 11.11 -14.55 4.96
N PRO A 295 11.24 -14.12 3.69
CA PRO A 295 12.52 -14.17 3.01
C PRO A 295 13.57 -13.48 3.88
N GLU A 296 14.74 -14.10 4.08
CA GLU A 296 15.83 -13.41 4.77
C GLU A 296 16.14 -12.09 4.03
N PRO A 297 16.36 -10.99 4.77
CA PRO A 297 16.67 -9.71 4.15
C PRO A 297 17.92 -9.79 3.28
N ILE A 298 17.86 -9.22 2.08
CA ILE A 298 19.00 -9.09 1.18
C ILE A 298 19.76 -7.85 1.61
N SER A 299 21.03 -7.96 2.01
CA SER A 299 21.79 -6.76 2.34
C SER A 299 21.93 -5.83 1.13
N ALA A 300 21.58 -4.55 1.29
CA ALA A 300 21.78 -3.53 0.26
C ALA A 300 23.27 -3.30 -0.06
N PHE A 301 24.16 -3.68 0.84
CA PHE A 301 25.59 -3.34 0.79
C PHE A 301 26.46 -4.39 0.11
N GLU A 302 25.90 -5.58 -0.14
CA GLU A 302 26.53 -6.63 -0.93
C GLU A 302 26.14 -6.53 -2.41
N LYS A 303 26.88 -7.25 -3.27
CA LYS A 303 26.54 -7.34 -4.70
C LYS A 303 25.20 -8.06 -4.86
N ILE A 304 24.22 -7.39 -5.47
CA ILE A 304 22.92 -7.97 -5.86
C ILE A 304 22.92 -8.15 -7.38
N GLU A 305 22.83 -9.41 -7.82
CA GLU A 305 22.70 -9.74 -9.25
C GLU A 305 21.35 -9.24 -9.78
N ALA A 306 21.35 -8.59 -10.94
CA ALA A 306 20.16 -7.95 -11.48
C ALA A 306 19.10 -8.95 -11.95
N GLU A 307 19.48 -10.17 -12.33
CA GLU A 307 18.55 -11.25 -12.67
C GLU A 307 17.92 -11.93 -11.46
N LYS A 308 18.34 -11.59 -10.23
CA LYS A 308 17.78 -12.13 -8.98
C LYS A 308 16.58 -11.33 -8.47
N TYR A 309 15.89 -10.63 -9.36
CA TYR A 309 14.66 -9.92 -9.02
C TYR A 309 13.56 -10.88 -8.53
N SER A 310 12.74 -10.39 -7.60
CA SER A 310 11.51 -11.03 -7.13
C SER A 310 10.30 -10.75 -8.03
N SER A 311 10.36 -9.69 -8.86
CA SER A 311 9.35 -9.32 -9.87
C SER A 311 10.01 -8.54 -11.00
N GLN A 312 9.38 -8.53 -12.18
CA GLN A 312 9.76 -7.62 -13.26
C GLN A 312 8.59 -7.28 -14.19
N SER A 313 8.74 -6.22 -14.98
CA SER A 313 7.96 -5.99 -16.20
C SER A 313 8.88 -5.63 -17.36
N GLY A 314 8.70 -6.30 -18.50
CA GLY A 314 9.35 -6.02 -19.79
C GLY A 314 10.80 -6.45 -19.96
N VAL A 315 11.51 -6.90 -18.91
CA VAL A 315 12.91 -7.32 -19.02
C VAL A 315 13.06 -8.80 -19.38
N GLU A 316 14.16 -9.15 -20.04
CA GLU A 316 14.54 -10.54 -20.32
C GLU A 316 15.89 -10.89 -19.67
N ILE A 317 16.06 -12.15 -19.28
CA ILE A 317 17.34 -12.67 -18.79
C ILE A 317 18.13 -13.21 -19.97
N GLU A 318 19.39 -12.80 -20.12
CA GLU A 318 20.29 -13.30 -21.14
C GLU A 318 21.62 -13.79 -20.57
N ALA A 319 22.35 -14.61 -21.36
CA ALA A 319 23.65 -15.12 -20.95
C ALA A 319 24.73 -14.01 -21.02
N ASN A 320 25.56 -13.91 -19.99
CA ASN A 320 26.66 -12.96 -19.90
C ASN A 320 28.03 -13.70 -19.93
N PRO A 321 28.50 -14.14 -21.10
CA PRO A 321 29.74 -14.91 -21.21
C PRO A 321 31.01 -14.10 -20.88
N GLU A 322 30.91 -12.77 -20.85
CA GLU A 322 31.99 -11.84 -20.49
C GLU A 322 31.92 -11.39 -19.02
N GLY A 323 30.94 -11.89 -18.25
CA GLY A 323 30.74 -11.67 -16.81
C GLY A 323 30.56 -12.99 -16.04
N ASP A 324 30.04 -12.91 -14.82
CA ASP A 324 29.79 -14.05 -13.94
C ASP A 324 28.34 -14.54 -13.99
N GLY A 325 27.88 -14.97 -15.17
CA GLY A 325 26.62 -15.71 -15.29
C GLY A 325 25.62 -15.11 -16.27
N GLN A 326 24.60 -14.43 -15.75
CA GLN A 326 23.49 -13.87 -16.51
C GLN A 326 23.40 -12.36 -16.28
N ASN A 327 22.62 -11.66 -17.11
CA ASN A 327 22.25 -10.26 -16.89
C ASN A 327 20.79 -10.05 -17.30
N ILE A 328 20.20 -8.92 -16.93
CA ILE A 328 18.94 -8.47 -17.52
C ILE A 328 19.19 -7.56 -18.73
N GLY A 329 18.36 -7.69 -19.75
CA GLY A 329 18.43 -6.95 -21.00
C GLY A 329 17.07 -6.77 -21.66
N TYR A 330 17.08 -6.29 -22.91
CA TYR A 330 15.87 -5.92 -23.66
C TYR A 330 15.01 -4.86 -22.95
N ILE A 331 15.63 -4.06 -22.07
CA ILE A 331 14.96 -3.10 -21.21
C ILE A 331 14.46 -1.91 -22.03
N GLN A 332 13.17 -1.62 -21.96
CA GLN A 332 12.49 -0.50 -22.62
C GLN A 332 12.00 0.54 -21.59
N ASN A 333 11.53 1.68 -22.09
CA ASN A 333 11.00 2.73 -21.22
C ASN A 333 9.73 2.28 -20.49
N GLY A 334 9.77 2.32 -19.16
CA GLY A 334 8.66 1.94 -18.28
C GLY A 334 8.83 0.56 -17.65
N ASP A 335 9.81 -0.23 -18.12
CA ASP A 335 10.16 -1.52 -17.54
C ASP A 335 10.73 -1.37 -16.13
N TYR A 336 10.69 -2.46 -15.36
CA TYR A 336 11.21 -2.45 -14.00
C TYR A 336 11.59 -3.84 -13.49
N THR A 337 12.42 -3.84 -12.46
CA THR A 337 12.69 -5.01 -11.60
C THR A 337 12.44 -4.68 -10.13
N VAL A 338 12.10 -5.69 -9.33
CA VAL A 338 11.80 -5.55 -7.90
C VAL A 338 12.61 -6.56 -7.10
N TYR A 339 13.21 -6.14 -6.00
CA TYR A 339 13.98 -6.99 -5.07
C TYR A 339 13.35 -6.83 -3.70
N LYS A 340 12.86 -7.91 -3.10
CA LYS A 340 12.14 -7.83 -1.83
C LYS A 340 13.05 -7.87 -0.62
N ASN A 341 12.61 -7.23 0.46
CA ASN A 341 13.31 -7.19 1.76
C ASN A 341 14.79 -6.79 1.64
N VAL A 342 15.09 -5.73 0.91
CA VAL A 342 16.46 -5.19 0.84
C VAL A 342 16.73 -4.38 2.10
N ASP A 343 17.72 -4.80 2.89
CA ASP A 343 18.12 -4.17 4.15
C ASP A 343 19.18 -3.09 3.92
N PHE A 344 18.77 -1.84 4.13
CA PHE A 344 19.62 -0.65 4.05
C PHE A 344 20.26 -0.26 5.39
N GLY A 345 20.09 -1.05 6.45
CA GLY A 345 20.67 -0.82 7.77
C GLY A 345 20.42 0.61 8.27
N SER A 346 21.47 1.27 8.78
CA SER A 346 21.42 2.66 9.24
C SER A 346 21.38 3.71 8.13
N GLY A 347 21.50 3.28 6.87
CA GLY A 347 21.23 4.09 5.70
C GLY A 347 22.27 4.00 4.59
N ALA A 348 21.79 4.20 3.36
CA ALA A 348 22.62 4.24 2.16
C ALA A 348 22.77 5.67 1.63
N THR A 349 23.95 5.97 1.07
CA THR A 349 24.28 7.28 0.49
C THR A 349 24.60 7.24 -1.00
N LYS A 350 24.93 6.08 -1.54
CA LYS A 350 25.23 5.91 -2.95
C LYS A 350 24.68 4.61 -3.47
N PHE A 351 24.16 4.65 -4.69
CA PHE A 351 23.84 3.49 -5.51
C PHE A 351 24.94 3.31 -6.57
N ILE A 352 25.40 2.09 -6.77
CA ILE A 352 26.40 1.71 -7.76
C ILE A 352 25.82 0.55 -8.57
N ALA A 353 25.87 0.65 -9.90
CA ALA A 353 25.40 -0.39 -10.81
C ALA A 353 26.42 -0.65 -11.91
N ARG A 354 26.59 -1.92 -12.30
CA ARG A 354 27.35 -2.30 -13.49
C ARG A 354 26.39 -2.48 -14.65
N ALA A 355 26.45 -1.56 -15.61
CA ALA A 355 25.51 -1.48 -16.73
C ALA A 355 26.24 -1.31 -18.07
N GLY A 356 25.55 -1.65 -19.16
CA GLY A 356 26.01 -1.48 -20.54
C GLY A 356 24.91 -0.93 -21.43
N SER A 357 25.26 -0.14 -22.44
CA SER A 357 24.30 0.39 -23.42
C SER A 357 24.96 0.65 -24.77
N ASP A 358 24.30 0.23 -25.85
CA ASP A 358 24.65 0.57 -27.24
C ASP A 358 23.73 1.64 -27.84
N SER A 359 22.76 2.14 -27.06
CA SER A 359 21.84 3.21 -27.47
C SER A 359 22.27 4.54 -26.83
N ASN A 360 21.39 5.55 -26.79
CA ASN A 360 21.69 6.78 -26.04
C ASN A 360 21.74 6.57 -24.51
N GLY A 361 21.50 5.34 -24.03
CA GLY A 361 21.40 5.03 -22.62
C GLY A 361 20.00 5.28 -22.05
N GLY A 362 19.93 5.37 -20.73
CA GLY A 362 18.69 5.57 -19.98
C GLY A 362 18.96 5.89 -18.52
N ASN A 363 17.91 5.85 -17.71
CA ASN A 363 18.00 6.06 -16.27
C ASN A 363 17.48 4.84 -15.51
N ILE A 364 18.06 4.61 -14.34
CA ILE A 364 17.57 3.69 -13.32
C ILE A 364 17.03 4.55 -12.17
N GLU A 365 15.70 4.67 -12.09
CA GLU A 365 15.03 5.24 -10.92
C GLU A 365 15.02 4.21 -9.78
N ILE A 366 15.56 4.59 -8.63
CA ILE A 366 15.68 3.73 -7.45
C ILE A 366 14.54 4.09 -6.50
N ARG A 367 13.55 3.22 -6.39
CA ARG A 367 12.29 3.47 -5.66
C ARG A 367 12.07 2.44 -4.55
N LEU A 368 11.39 2.86 -3.49
CA LEU A 368 11.06 2.00 -2.35
C LEU A 368 9.58 1.63 -2.33
N ASP A 369 9.30 0.38 -1.97
CA ASP A 369 8.01 -0.24 -1.61
C ASP A 369 6.94 -0.29 -2.71
N SER A 370 7.05 0.52 -3.77
CA SER A 370 6.21 0.43 -4.97
C SER A 370 6.83 1.15 -6.17
N LEU A 371 6.29 0.91 -7.37
CA LEU A 371 6.70 1.60 -8.62
C LEU A 371 6.53 3.11 -8.61
N THR A 372 5.66 3.60 -7.73
CA THR A 372 5.38 5.03 -7.52
C THR A 372 5.81 5.48 -6.12
N GLY A 373 6.48 4.62 -5.36
CA GLY A 373 6.94 4.91 -4.01
C GLY A 373 8.17 5.82 -4.00
N THR A 374 8.72 6.02 -2.80
CA THR A 374 9.79 6.98 -2.52
C THR A 374 10.95 6.81 -3.50
N LEU A 375 11.19 7.83 -4.34
CA LEU A 375 12.38 7.88 -5.20
C LEU A 375 13.57 8.31 -4.35
N ILE A 376 14.51 7.40 -4.12
CA ILE A 376 15.68 7.68 -3.30
C ILE A 376 16.90 8.06 -4.13
N GLY A 377 16.86 7.88 -5.45
CA GLY A 377 17.85 8.41 -6.38
C GLY A 377 17.54 8.02 -7.82
N THR A 378 18.25 8.63 -8.77
CA THR A 378 18.17 8.32 -10.20
C THR A 378 19.59 8.18 -10.77
N CYS A 379 19.94 6.99 -11.24
CA CYS A 379 21.25 6.69 -11.81
C CYS A 379 21.20 6.76 -13.34
N VAL A 380 22.01 7.64 -13.93
CA VAL A 380 22.12 7.79 -15.38
C VAL A 380 23.09 6.74 -15.93
N VAL A 381 22.65 5.97 -16.93
CA VAL A 381 23.47 5.03 -17.69
C VAL A 381 23.72 5.63 -19.08
N PRO A 382 24.94 6.08 -19.41
CA PRO A 382 25.26 6.60 -20.74
C PRO A 382 25.44 5.46 -21.76
N ASN A 383 25.60 5.82 -23.04
CA ASN A 383 26.15 4.90 -24.05
C ASN A 383 27.54 4.43 -23.60
N THR A 384 27.73 3.12 -23.49
CA THR A 384 29.01 2.51 -23.08
C THR A 384 29.77 1.90 -24.26
N GLY A 385 29.25 2.01 -25.48
CA GLY A 385 29.82 1.44 -26.71
C GLY A 385 29.46 -0.02 -26.95
N GLY A 386 28.45 -0.55 -26.26
CA GLY A 386 27.92 -1.89 -26.50
C GLY A 386 27.05 -2.41 -25.34
N TRP A 387 26.08 -3.29 -25.66
CA TRP A 387 25.15 -3.88 -24.69
C TRP A 387 25.81 -4.65 -23.55
N LYS A 388 27.03 -5.15 -23.76
CA LYS A 388 27.83 -5.86 -22.75
C LYS A 388 29.19 -5.21 -22.51
N THR A 389 29.37 -3.96 -22.97
CA THR A 389 30.52 -3.14 -22.62
C THR A 389 30.27 -2.56 -21.23
N TRP A 390 30.59 -3.34 -20.20
CA TRP A 390 30.22 -3.06 -18.81
C TRP A 390 30.99 -1.86 -18.23
N THR A 391 30.25 -0.91 -17.67
CA THR A 391 30.78 0.24 -16.93
C THR A 391 30.06 0.36 -15.58
N GLU A 392 30.79 0.76 -14.54
CA GLU A 392 30.18 1.13 -13.26
C GLU A 392 29.64 2.56 -13.35
N VAL A 393 28.33 2.69 -13.12
CA VAL A 393 27.64 3.97 -12.96
C VAL A 393 27.22 4.12 -11.50
N SER A 394 27.09 5.37 -11.05
CA SER A 394 26.65 5.63 -9.69
C SER A 394 25.82 6.91 -9.60
N CYS A 395 24.94 6.97 -8.61
CA CYS A 395 24.28 8.20 -8.19
C CYS A 395 24.18 8.25 -6.68
N ASP A 396 24.02 9.46 -6.13
CA ASP A 396 23.72 9.61 -4.72
C ASP A 396 22.30 9.12 -4.43
N VAL A 397 22.12 8.54 -3.25
CA VAL A 397 20.81 8.19 -2.71
C VAL A 397 20.65 8.77 -1.31
N SER A 398 19.41 9.04 -0.90
CA SER A 398 19.15 9.64 0.41
C SER A 398 17.81 9.21 0.97
N GLY A 399 17.66 9.28 2.30
CA GLY A 399 16.39 9.05 2.98
C GLY A 399 15.94 7.59 3.03
N VAL A 400 16.88 6.64 2.93
CA VAL A 400 16.62 5.20 3.03
C VAL A 400 17.36 4.60 4.22
N THR A 401 16.66 3.81 5.03
CA THR A 401 17.16 3.06 6.21
C THR A 401 16.26 1.84 6.43
N GLY A 402 16.77 0.76 7.02
CA GLY A 402 15.99 -0.44 7.32
C GLY A 402 15.59 -1.25 6.07
N GLU A 403 14.64 -2.17 6.23
CA GLU A 403 14.22 -3.09 5.17
C GLU A 403 13.13 -2.49 4.28
N HIS A 404 13.31 -2.60 2.95
CA HIS A 404 12.36 -2.12 1.95
C HIS A 404 12.27 -3.06 0.74
N ASP A 405 11.14 -3.04 0.05
CA ASP A 405 11.09 -3.61 -1.31
C ASP A 405 11.72 -2.60 -2.28
N LEU A 406 12.80 -2.98 -2.96
CA LEU A 406 13.54 -2.12 -3.87
C LEU A 406 13.03 -2.27 -5.31
N TYR A 407 12.60 -1.17 -5.91
CA TYR A 407 12.17 -1.07 -7.29
C TYR A 407 13.24 -0.35 -8.11
N LEU A 408 13.74 -0.99 -9.16
CA LEU A 408 14.56 -0.35 -10.20
C LEU A 408 13.69 -0.15 -11.43
N LYS A 409 13.29 1.10 -11.70
CA LYS A 409 12.45 1.46 -12.85
C LYS A 409 13.30 2.12 -13.93
N PHE A 410 13.15 1.66 -15.16
CA PHE A 410 13.97 2.09 -16.28
C PHE A 410 13.24 3.12 -17.14
N THR A 411 13.89 4.26 -17.41
CA THR A 411 13.29 5.35 -18.21
C THR A 411 14.26 5.85 -19.28
N GLY A 412 13.72 6.26 -20.42
CA GLY A 412 14.53 6.78 -21.52
C GLY A 412 13.74 6.94 -22.82
N THR A 413 14.42 7.37 -23.87
CA THR A 413 13.80 7.68 -25.17
C THR A 413 14.18 6.71 -26.29
N SER A 414 15.15 5.83 -26.05
CA SER A 414 15.53 4.78 -27.00
C SER A 414 14.57 3.60 -26.90
N ASP A 415 14.48 2.79 -27.96
CA ASP A 415 13.66 1.57 -27.97
C ASP A 415 14.14 0.60 -26.89
N TYR A 416 15.44 0.27 -26.93
CA TYR A 416 16.15 -0.42 -25.84
C TYR A 416 17.12 0.55 -25.14
N LEU A 417 17.13 0.52 -23.82
CA LEU A 417 17.80 1.50 -22.97
C LEU A 417 19.20 1.05 -22.53
N LEU A 418 19.26 -0.07 -21.82
CA LEU A 418 20.47 -0.57 -21.18
C LEU A 418 20.34 -2.06 -20.84
N ASN A 419 21.48 -2.68 -20.54
CA ASN A 419 21.57 -3.93 -19.82
C ASN A 419 22.12 -3.67 -18.42
N LEU A 420 21.70 -4.47 -17.44
CA LEU A 420 22.15 -4.37 -16.05
C LEU A 420 22.64 -5.75 -15.58
N ASP A 421 23.86 -5.78 -15.05
CA ASP A 421 24.53 -6.98 -14.55
C ASP A 421 24.27 -7.14 -13.05
N TRP A 422 24.70 -6.15 -12.26
CA TRP A 422 24.49 -6.12 -10.81
C TRP A 422 24.44 -4.70 -10.27
N PHE A 423 24.01 -4.55 -9.02
CA PHE A 423 24.08 -3.30 -8.29
C PHE A 423 24.35 -3.52 -6.79
N LYS A 424 24.72 -2.44 -6.09
CA LYS A 424 24.85 -2.39 -4.62
C LYS A 424 24.77 -0.94 -4.12
N PHE A 425 24.68 -0.80 -2.80
CA PHE A 425 24.71 0.50 -2.12
C PHE A 425 25.96 0.67 -1.26
N THR A 426 26.28 1.92 -0.90
CA THR A 426 27.30 2.22 0.11
C THR A 426 26.66 2.83 1.34
N LYS A 427 27.15 2.43 2.53
CA LYS A 427 26.74 3.03 3.80
C LYS A 427 27.07 4.52 3.84
N GLY A 428 26.17 5.31 4.43
CA GLY A 428 26.49 6.66 4.85
C GLY A 428 27.37 6.67 6.08
N SER A 429 28.49 7.41 6.03
CA SER A 429 29.26 7.72 7.23
C SER A 429 28.53 8.81 8.02
N THR A 430 27.48 8.45 8.76
CA THR A 430 26.87 9.31 9.78
C THR A 430 27.24 8.78 11.16
N VAL A 431 28.17 9.47 11.80
CA VAL A 431 28.64 9.23 13.18
C VAL A 431 27.71 9.95 14.14
N ALA A 432 26.98 9.17 14.96
CA ALA A 432 26.52 9.53 16.32
C ALA A 432 25.88 8.28 16.97
N GLY A 433 26.70 7.30 17.38
CA GLY A 433 26.23 6.14 18.15
C GLY A 433 26.07 6.46 19.64
N LYS A 434 25.28 5.66 20.35
CA LYS A 434 25.09 5.74 21.80
C LYS A 434 26.28 5.08 22.51
N LEU A 435 26.88 5.73 23.52
CA LEU A 435 28.02 5.15 24.25
C LEU A 435 27.61 3.80 24.87
N GLY A 436 28.35 2.74 24.53
CA GLY A 436 28.08 1.35 24.90
C GLY A 436 27.21 0.54 23.93
N ASP A 437 26.64 1.16 22.90
CA ASP A 437 25.97 0.47 21.78
C ASP A 437 27.00 0.26 20.66
N ILE A 438 27.72 -0.85 20.73
CA ILE A 438 28.94 -1.09 19.96
C ILE A 438 28.60 -1.63 18.56
N ASN A 439 27.45 -2.29 18.43
CA ASN A 439 26.93 -2.75 17.15
C ASN A 439 25.97 -1.75 16.48
N SER A 440 25.68 -0.61 17.13
CA SER A 440 24.80 0.46 16.64
C SER A 440 23.37 -0.01 16.36
N ASP A 441 22.85 -0.93 17.17
CA ASP A 441 21.47 -1.45 17.07
C ASP A 441 20.45 -0.67 17.94
N ASN A 442 20.89 0.43 18.56
CA ASN A 442 20.20 1.28 19.52
C ASN A 442 19.91 0.62 20.89
N SER A 443 20.44 -0.57 21.15
CA SER A 443 20.39 -1.26 22.43
C SER A 443 21.77 -1.32 23.08
N ILE A 444 21.80 -1.50 24.41
CA ILE A 444 23.03 -1.83 25.14
C ILE A 444 22.74 -3.14 25.83
N ASP A 445 23.28 -4.23 25.29
CA ASP A 445 22.96 -5.58 25.75
C ASP A 445 24.18 -6.52 25.81
N ALA A 446 23.92 -7.82 25.96
CA ALA A 446 24.97 -8.82 26.09
C ALA A 446 25.81 -9.01 24.83
N ILE A 447 25.33 -8.58 23.66
CA ILE A 447 26.02 -8.58 22.38
C ILE A 447 27.14 -7.53 22.41
N ASP A 448 26.87 -6.31 22.90
CA ASP A 448 27.89 -5.26 23.05
C ASP A 448 29.00 -5.69 24.01
N LEU A 449 28.62 -6.30 25.14
CA LEU A 449 29.58 -6.88 26.08
C LEU A 449 30.45 -7.97 25.42
N MET A 450 29.88 -8.75 24.52
CA MET A 450 30.61 -9.77 23.76
C MET A 450 31.62 -9.14 22.82
N LEU A 451 31.27 -8.03 22.16
CA LEU A 451 32.15 -7.31 21.24
C LEU A 451 33.36 -6.72 21.98
N ILE A 452 33.16 -6.07 23.14
CA ILE A 452 34.29 -5.63 24.00
C ILE A 452 35.17 -6.83 24.35
N LYS A 453 34.57 -7.96 24.75
CA LYS A 453 35.33 -9.15 25.11
C LYS A 453 36.16 -9.70 23.94
N LYS A 454 35.60 -9.72 22.73
CA LYS A 454 36.31 -10.19 21.54
C LYS A 454 37.47 -9.26 21.17
N GLN A 455 37.28 -7.95 21.27
CA GLN A 455 38.35 -6.95 21.10
C GLN A 455 39.48 -7.15 22.10
N LEU A 456 39.17 -7.35 23.39
CA LEU A 456 40.17 -7.58 24.44
C LEU A 456 40.93 -8.90 24.25
N LEU A 457 40.31 -9.88 23.60
CA LEU A 457 40.94 -11.16 23.26
C LEU A 457 41.66 -11.15 21.91
N GLY A 458 41.62 -10.04 21.17
CA GLY A 458 42.20 -9.91 19.82
C GLY A 458 41.52 -10.80 18.77
N ILE A 459 40.25 -11.16 19.00
CA ILE A 459 39.47 -12.03 18.11
C ILE A 459 38.83 -11.22 16.97
N GLU A 460 38.37 -10.01 17.27
CA GLU A 460 37.62 -9.15 16.36
C GLU A 460 37.83 -7.69 16.76
N ASP A 461 38.06 -6.81 15.78
CA ASP A 461 38.19 -5.36 16.02
C ASP A 461 36.81 -4.69 15.99
N ILE A 462 36.55 -3.81 16.95
CA ILE A 462 35.36 -2.96 17.00
C ILE A 462 35.51 -1.83 15.98
N GLU A 463 34.48 -1.66 15.14
CA GLU A 463 34.44 -0.63 14.09
C GLU A 463 34.44 0.79 14.68
N ASP A 464 33.55 1.08 15.64
CA ASP A 464 33.50 2.36 16.34
C ASP A 464 34.04 2.25 17.76
N LYS A 465 35.36 2.41 17.88
CA LYS A 465 36.09 2.32 19.15
C LYS A 465 35.65 3.38 20.16
N ALA A 466 35.08 4.49 19.71
CA ALA A 466 34.59 5.54 20.61
C ALA A 466 33.36 5.11 21.40
N LEU A 467 32.55 4.19 20.86
CA LEU A 467 31.36 3.65 21.56
C LEU A 467 31.73 2.60 22.61
N ALA A 468 32.94 2.05 22.52
CA ALA A 468 33.44 1.02 23.44
C ALA A 468 34.37 1.57 24.55
N ASP A 469 34.75 2.85 24.50
CA ASP A 469 35.54 3.56 25.53
C ASP A 469 34.59 4.23 26.54
N LEU A 470 34.08 3.42 27.47
CA LEU A 470 32.96 3.77 28.36
C LEU A 470 33.37 4.69 29.51
N ASP A 471 34.67 4.84 29.78
CA ASP A 471 35.19 5.80 30.75
C ASP A 471 35.88 7.02 30.13
N ALA A 472 35.88 7.10 28.80
CA ALA A 472 36.54 8.15 28.01
C ALA A 472 38.04 8.27 28.33
N SER A 473 38.70 7.16 28.66
CA SER A 473 40.13 7.10 28.93
C SER A 473 40.98 7.13 27.66
N GLY A 474 40.38 6.90 26.49
CA GLY A 474 41.03 6.77 25.20
C GLY A 474 41.53 5.36 24.90
N ALA A 475 41.19 4.37 25.73
CA ALA A 475 41.54 2.96 25.56
C ALA A 475 40.30 2.07 25.73
N ILE A 476 40.28 0.91 25.05
CA ILE A 476 39.29 -0.15 25.29
C ILE A 476 39.99 -1.25 26.09
N ASP A 477 39.70 -1.34 27.38
CA ASP A 477 40.36 -2.27 28.29
C ASP A 477 39.39 -3.00 29.25
N ALA A 478 39.94 -3.64 30.29
CA ALA A 478 39.15 -4.40 31.25
C ALA A 478 38.18 -3.52 32.08
N ILE A 479 38.42 -2.21 32.14
CA ILE A 479 37.58 -1.21 32.81
C ILE A 479 36.28 -1.04 32.02
N ASP A 480 36.33 -0.86 30.70
CA ASP A 480 35.14 -0.76 29.83
C ASP A 480 34.30 -2.04 29.90
N PHE A 481 34.95 -3.19 29.86
CA PHE A 481 34.26 -4.47 30.02
C PHE A 481 33.55 -4.59 31.38
N ALA A 482 34.17 -4.10 32.46
CA ALA A 482 33.56 -4.09 33.78
C ALA A 482 32.39 -3.10 33.88
N LEU A 483 32.52 -1.92 33.28
CA LEU A 483 31.47 -0.89 33.23
C LEU A 483 30.26 -1.37 32.43
N MET A 484 30.47 -1.97 31.26
CA MET A 484 29.40 -2.61 30.47
C MET A 484 28.66 -3.66 31.30
N LYS A 485 29.39 -4.51 32.02
CA LYS A 485 28.77 -5.52 32.89
C LYS A 485 27.99 -4.90 34.06
N GLN A 486 28.47 -3.82 34.66
CA GLN A 486 27.75 -3.11 35.72
C GLN A 486 26.46 -2.47 35.19
N TYR A 487 26.50 -1.91 33.97
CA TYR A 487 25.33 -1.30 33.31
C TYR A 487 24.25 -2.36 33.03
N LEU A 488 24.63 -3.50 32.43
CA LEU A 488 23.71 -4.61 32.15
C LEU A 488 23.11 -5.25 33.42
N LEU A 489 23.83 -5.17 34.54
CA LEU A 489 23.35 -5.63 35.85
C LEU A 489 22.52 -4.56 36.59
N GLY A 490 22.31 -3.39 35.99
CA GLY A 490 21.59 -2.26 36.59
C GLY A 490 22.29 -1.63 37.80
N MET A 491 23.60 -1.86 37.96
CA MET A 491 24.41 -1.27 39.03
C MET A 491 24.79 0.18 38.73
N ILE A 492 24.89 0.53 37.45
CA ILE A 492 25.01 1.91 36.95
C ILE A 492 23.94 2.13 35.88
N THR A 493 23.46 3.36 35.74
CA THR A 493 22.44 3.73 34.75
C THR A 493 22.98 4.60 33.62
N ALA A 494 24.27 4.94 33.67
CA ALA A 494 24.99 5.78 32.72
C ALA A 494 26.48 5.43 32.81
N PHE A 495 27.22 5.59 31.70
CA PHE A 495 28.66 5.37 31.68
C PHE A 495 29.43 6.63 32.10
N PRO A 496 30.58 6.49 32.81
CA PRO A 496 31.39 7.63 33.22
C PRO A 496 31.88 8.52 32.06
N GLY A 497 32.06 7.94 30.87
CA GLY A 497 32.46 8.63 29.65
C GLY A 497 31.35 9.40 28.93
N GLU A 498 30.09 9.31 29.37
CA GLU A 498 29.00 10.12 28.81
C GLU A 498 29.20 11.59 29.18
N SER A 499 29.55 12.44 28.21
CA SER A 499 29.56 13.89 28.43
C SER A 499 28.15 14.39 28.74
N VAL A 500 27.99 15.13 29.83
CA VAL A 500 26.69 15.63 30.30
C VAL A 500 26.12 16.65 29.31
N GLN A 501 25.36 16.18 28.32
CA GLN A 501 24.41 17.01 27.56
C GLN A 501 22.99 16.81 28.13
N PRO A 502 22.19 17.89 28.24
CA PRO A 502 20.81 17.77 28.69
C PRO A 502 20.00 16.92 27.69
N PRO A 503 18.99 16.17 28.15
CA PRO A 503 18.32 15.16 27.35
C PRO A 503 17.71 15.77 26.08
N PRO A 504 17.77 15.07 24.93
CA PRO A 504 17.11 15.52 23.72
C PRO A 504 15.59 15.55 23.94
N PRO A 505 14.87 16.45 23.25
CA PRO A 505 13.41 16.46 23.33
C PRO A 505 12.88 15.10 22.84
N PRO A 506 11.79 14.59 23.41
CA PRO A 506 11.17 13.36 22.94
C PRO A 506 10.87 13.45 21.43
N PRO A 507 10.90 12.32 20.69
CA PRO A 507 10.62 12.31 19.26
C PRO A 507 9.30 13.02 18.99
N GLN A 508 9.36 14.10 18.22
CA GLN A 508 8.17 14.85 17.85
C GLN A 508 7.34 13.97 16.93
N GLU A 509 6.12 13.65 17.35
CA GLU A 509 5.13 12.95 16.53
C GLU A 509 4.94 13.74 15.23
N LYS A 510 5.25 13.12 14.08
CA LYS A 510 5.15 13.74 12.76
C LYS A 510 3.69 14.11 12.49
N LYS A 511 3.45 15.35 12.08
CA LYS A 511 2.12 15.91 11.88
C LYS A 511 1.81 16.07 10.40
N PHE A 512 0.54 15.82 10.07
CA PHE A 512 -0.01 16.10 8.75
C PHE A 512 -0.92 17.33 8.84
N HIS A 513 -0.39 18.49 8.43
CA HIS A 513 -1.03 19.80 8.54
C HIS A 513 -1.88 20.11 7.31
N CYS A 514 -3.19 20.08 7.45
CA CYS A 514 -4.14 20.21 6.34
C CYS A 514 -4.82 21.59 6.27
N PHE A 515 -5.07 22.06 5.05
CA PHE A 515 -5.67 23.37 4.77
C PHE A 515 -6.78 23.28 3.72
N LEU A 516 -7.95 23.83 4.07
CA LEU A 516 -9.09 23.91 3.14
C LEU A 516 -8.92 25.09 2.19
N LEU A 517 -9.04 24.83 0.88
CA LEU A 517 -8.94 25.84 -0.18
C LEU A 517 -10.32 26.10 -0.78
N LEU A 518 -11.04 27.08 -0.24
CA LEU A 518 -12.40 27.42 -0.64
C LEU A 518 -12.43 28.64 -1.56
N GLY A 519 -13.41 28.67 -2.46
CA GLY A 519 -13.64 29.86 -3.28
C GLY A 519 -14.22 29.56 -4.65
N GLN A 520 -13.87 30.42 -5.60
CA GLN A 520 -14.27 30.28 -7.01
C GLN A 520 -13.05 30.33 -7.94
N SER A 521 -13.20 30.86 -9.16
CA SER A 521 -12.19 30.84 -10.21
C SER A 521 -10.83 31.40 -9.78
N ASN A 522 -10.76 32.44 -8.95
CA ASN A 522 -9.48 32.95 -8.44
C ASN A 522 -8.80 32.03 -7.41
N MET A 523 -9.54 31.20 -6.65
CA MET A 523 -8.94 30.13 -5.84
C MET A 523 -8.56 28.92 -6.70
N ALA A 524 -9.39 28.60 -7.69
CA ALA A 524 -9.15 27.48 -8.60
C ALA A 524 -7.92 27.71 -9.49
N GLY A 525 -7.69 28.96 -9.87
CA GLY A 525 -6.67 29.36 -10.84
C GLY A 525 -7.26 29.72 -12.19
N TYR A 526 -6.56 30.59 -12.92
CA TYR A 526 -6.91 30.99 -14.29
C TYR A 526 -5.68 31.09 -15.19
N ALA A 527 -4.62 31.74 -14.70
CA ALA A 527 -3.36 31.84 -15.40
C ALA A 527 -2.74 30.46 -15.60
N LYS A 528 -2.18 30.20 -16.78
CA LYS A 528 -1.51 28.94 -17.10
C LYS A 528 -0.34 28.70 -16.15
N ALA A 529 -0.22 27.50 -15.61
CA ALA A 529 0.89 27.13 -14.75
C ALA A 529 2.23 27.07 -15.51
N GLU A 530 3.29 27.46 -14.82
CA GLU A 530 4.66 27.37 -15.27
C GLU A 530 5.39 26.19 -14.60
N ALA A 531 6.53 25.78 -15.14
CA ALA A 531 7.34 24.70 -14.54
C ALA A 531 7.80 25.05 -13.11
N SER A 532 8.01 26.34 -12.84
CA SER A 532 8.38 26.90 -11.53
C SER A 532 7.29 26.77 -10.47
N ASP A 533 6.03 26.53 -10.85
CA ASP A 533 4.91 26.38 -9.92
C ASP A 533 4.83 24.99 -9.31
N LYS A 534 5.45 23.99 -9.95
CA LYS A 534 5.47 22.61 -9.44
C LYS A 534 6.10 22.56 -8.05
N VAL A 535 5.54 21.75 -7.16
CA VAL A 535 6.12 21.51 -5.85
C VAL A 535 7.18 20.42 -5.98
N GLU A 536 8.40 20.71 -5.54
CA GLU A 536 9.53 19.76 -5.58
C GLU A 536 9.61 18.92 -4.29
N ASP A 537 9.06 19.42 -3.17
CA ASP A 537 9.04 18.72 -1.90
C ASP A 537 7.85 17.74 -1.85
N PRO A 538 8.08 16.42 -1.80
CA PRO A 538 7.01 15.42 -1.81
C PRO A 538 6.13 15.45 -0.55
N ARG A 539 6.51 16.23 0.48
CA ARG A 539 5.73 16.45 1.70
C ARG A 539 4.62 17.47 1.52
N VAL A 540 4.45 18.07 0.34
CA VAL A 540 3.26 18.88 0.02
C VAL A 540 2.32 18.02 -0.80
N LEU A 541 1.23 17.61 -0.18
CA LEU A 541 0.21 16.75 -0.76
C LEU A 541 -1.04 17.55 -1.13
N VAL A 542 -1.78 17.05 -2.11
CA VAL A 542 -3.09 17.55 -2.51
C VAL A 542 -4.10 16.42 -2.53
N LEU A 543 -5.31 16.66 -2.01
CA LEU A 543 -6.42 15.73 -2.13
C LEU A 543 -7.06 15.88 -3.52
N GLY A 544 -7.01 14.83 -4.35
CA GLY A 544 -7.46 14.89 -5.74
C GLY A 544 -8.86 15.47 -5.91
N TYR A 545 -8.97 16.57 -6.67
CA TYR A 545 -10.24 17.25 -6.92
C TYR A 545 -11.15 16.42 -7.84
N ASP A 546 -10.58 15.89 -8.91
CA ASP A 546 -11.19 15.02 -9.90
C ASP A 546 -10.19 13.95 -10.37
N ASN A 547 -10.68 13.00 -11.18
CA ASN A 547 -9.81 12.07 -11.88
C ASN A 547 -9.12 12.84 -13.01
N ASN A 548 -7.81 13.05 -12.88
CA ASN A 548 -6.99 13.73 -13.88
C ASN A 548 -5.90 12.76 -14.40
N PRO A 549 -6.15 12.08 -15.54
CA PRO A 549 -5.21 11.12 -16.11
C PRO A 549 -3.86 11.73 -16.50
N ALA A 550 -3.82 13.03 -16.84
CA ALA A 550 -2.57 13.70 -17.25
C ALA A 550 -1.58 13.84 -16.09
N LEU A 551 -2.10 13.93 -14.87
CA LEU A 551 -1.30 13.96 -13.63
C LEU A 551 -1.28 12.60 -12.92
N GLY A 552 -2.02 11.60 -13.40
CA GLY A 552 -2.22 10.35 -12.67
C GLY A 552 -3.07 10.49 -11.40
N ARG A 553 -3.77 11.62 -11.23
CA ARG A 553 -4.50 11.94 -10.01
C ARG A 553 -5.88 11.29 -9.98
N VAL A 554 -6.26 10.72 -8.84
CA VAL A 554 -7.56 10.10 -8.60
C VAL A 554 -8.36 10.97 -7.62
N THR A 555 -9.66 11.14 -7.87
CA THR A 555 -10.56 11.89 -6.98
C THR A 555 -10.47 11.34 -5.55
N ASP A 556 -10.37 12.25 -4.58
CA ASP A 556 -10.36 11.95 -3.15
C ASP A 556 -9.17 11.06 -2.68
N GLN A 557 -8.11 10.95 -3.49
CA GLN A 557 -6.83 10.35 -3.07
C GLN A 557 -5.74 11.41 -2.92
N TRP A 558 -4.82 11.20 -1.97
CA TRP A 558 -3.67 12.07 -1.77
C TRP A 558 -2.61 11.83 -2.84
N ASP A 559 -2.04 12.91 -3.36
CA ASP A 559 -1.00 12.92 -4.38
C ASP A 559 -0.03 14.08 -4.09
N VAL A 560 1.17 14.08 -4.68
CA VAL A 560 2.09 15.22 -4.57
C VAL A 560 1.46 16.42 -5.26
N ALA A 561 1.41 17.55 -4.55
CA ALA A 561 0.79 18.76 -5.04
C ALA A 561 1.50 19.27 -6.29
N CYS A 562 0.76 19.37 -7.38
CA CYS A 562 1.19 20.07 -8.59
C CYS A 562 0.00 20.72 -9.29
N PRO A 563 0.19 21.88 -9.95
CA PRO A 563 -0.88 22.53 -10.68
C PRO A 563 -1.43 21.64 -11.82
N PRO A 564 -2.74 21.72 -12.12
CA PRO A 564 -3.76 22.43 -11.35
C PRO A 564 -4.18 21.66 -10.09
N LEU A 565 -4.39 22.34 -8.95
CA LEU A 565 -4.93 21.71 -7.73
C LEU A 565 -6.45 21.49 -7.81
N HIS A 566 -7.14 22.34 -8.58
CA HIS A 566 -8.58 22.31 -8.82
C HIS A 566 -8.86 21.69 -10.21
N PRO A 567 -10.11 21.66 -10.75
CA PRO A 567 -10.38 20.86 -11.95
C PRO A 567 -9.59 21.36 -13.16
N ALA A 568 -9.21 20.42 -14.01
CA ALA A 568 -8.11 20.54 -15.00
C ALA A 568 -8.33 21.53 -16.16
N TRP A 569 -9.43 22.29 -16.19
CA TRP A 569 -9.92 22.94 -17.41
C TRP A 569 -9.02 24.05 -18.01
N LEU A 570 -7.91 24.42 -17.36
CA LEU A 570 -6.95 25.42 -17.88
C LEU A 570 -5.47 25.11 -17.59
N ASP A 571 -5.14 23.95 -17.01
CA ASP A 571 -3.80 23.69 -16.44
C ASP A 571 -3.29 24.88 -15.59
N ALA A 572 -4.20 25.48 -14.83
CA ALA A 572 -3.97 26.78 -14.21
C ALA A 572 -3.26 26.68 -12.86
N VAL A 573 -2.47 27.70 -12.54
CA VAL A 573 -1.94 27.93 -11.20
C VAL A 573 -2.99 28.65 -10.35
N GLY A 574 -3.19 28.17 -9.11
CA GLY A 574 -3.98 28.83 -8.09
C GLY A 574 -3.11 29.32 -6.92
N PRO A 575 -3.64 30.17 -6.03
CA PRO A 575 -2.90 30.62 -4.86
C PRO A 575 -2.56 29.46 -3.89
N GLY A 576 -3.28 28.34 -3.97
CA GLY A 576 -3.01 27.13 -3.18
C GLY A 576 -1.64 26.50 -3.46
N ASP A 577 -1.14 26.61 -4.70
CA ASP A 577 0.14 26.02 -5.11
C ASP A 577 1.31 26.67 -4.34
N TRP A 578 1.43 28.00 -4.45
CA TRP A 578 2.47 28.75 -3.75
C TRP A 578 2.22 28.88 -2.25
N PHE A 579 0.97 28.71 -1.81
CA PHE A 579 0.68 28.53 -0.38
C PHE A 579 1.38 27.28 0.16
N GLY A 580 1.15 26.11 -0.43
CA GLY A 580 1.78 24.85 -0.01
C GLY A 580 3.31 24.91 -0.03
N LYS A 581 3.89 25.45 -1.12
CA LYS A 581 5.34 25.65 -1.26
C LYS A 581 5.95 26.52 -0.18
N THR A 582 5.20 27.50 0.32
CA THR A 582 5.70 28.41 1.35
C THR A 582 5.51 27.82 2.74
N MET A 583 4.39 27.12 2.99
CA MET A 583 4.09 26.51 4.29
C MET A 583 5.08 25.39 4.65
N ILE A 584 5.50 24.56 3.68
CA ILE A 584 6.40 23.43 3.94
C ILE A 584 7.78 23.85 4.46
N GLN A 585 8.19 25.09 4.16
CA GLN A 585 9.46 25.65 4.65
C GLN A 585 9.44 26.00 6.16
N LYS A 586 8.28 25.90 6.81
CA LYS A 586 8.08 26.27 8.22
C LYS A 586 7.75 25.11 9.14
N VAL A 587 7.45 23.95 8.58
CA VAL A 587 7.17 22.76 9.39
C VAL A 587 8.44 21.93 9.60
N PRO A 588 8.59 21.26 10.76
CA PRO A 588 9.70 20.35 11.03
C PRO A 588 9.95 19.31 9.93
N GLU A 589 11.17 18.78 9.91
CA GLU A 589 11.52 17.65 9.05
C GLU A 589 10.65 16.43 9.38
N GLY A 590 9.95 15.90 8.38
CA GLY A 590 9.00 14.80 8.53
C GLY A 590 7.53 15.22 8.65
N ASP A 591 7.22 16.48 8.95
CA ASP A 591 5.85 17.00 8.89
C ASP A 591 5.44 17.22 7.42
N THR A 592 4.14 17.06 7.15
CA THR A 592 3.55 17.11 5.80
C THR A 592 2.51 18.21 5.71
N ILE A 593 2.41 18.89 4.57
CA ILE A 593 1.35 19.87 4.25
C ILE A 593 0.32 19.20 3.35
N GLY A 594 -0.96 19.23 3.74
CA GLY A 594 -2.08 18.72 2.95
C GLY A 594 -2.96 19.85 2.42
N LEU A 595 -3.09 19.96 1.11
CA LEU A 595 -3.99 20.91 0.45
C LEU A 595 -5.31 20.22 0.13
N ILE A 596 -6.43 20.84 0.47
CA ILE A 596 -7.77 20.31 0.22
C ILE A 596 -8.52 21.27 -0.74
N PRO A 597 -8.38 21.08 -2.06
CA PRO A 597 -9.03 21.88 -3.09
C PRO A 597 -10.56 21.74 -3.02
N CYS A 598 -11.25 22.85 -2.88
CA CYS A 598 -12.71 22.92 -2.72
C CYS A 598 -13.34 24.14 -3.45
N ALA A 599 -12.61 24.80 -4.34
CA ALA A 599 -13.12 25.93 -5.11
C ALA A 599 -13.92 25.49 -6.35
N ILE A 600 -15.00 26.22 -6.65
CA ILE A 600 -15.88 25.95 -7.79
C ILE A 600 -16.13 27.26 -8.54
N SER A 601 -15.68 27.34 -9.79
CA SER A 601 -15.77 28.55 -10.63
C SER A 601 -17.22 29.01 -10.88
N GLY A 602 -17.45 30.32 -10.79
CA GLY A 602 -18.74 30.94 -11.09
C GLY A 602 -19.80 30.80 -9.98
N GLU A 603 -19.49 30.10 -8.90
CA GLU A 603 -20.47 29.81 -7.85
C GLU A 603 -20.70 30.96 -6.88
N LYS A 604 -21.96 31.11 -6.45
CA LYS A 604 -22.35 32.05 -5.40
C LYS A 604 -22.16 31.43 -4.02
N ILE A 605 -21.90 32.26 -3.01
CA ILE A 605 -21.67 31.84 -1.61
C ILE A 605 -22.81 30.97 -1.07
N GLU A 606 -24.05 31.26 -1.46
CA GLU A 606 -25.24 30.53 -1.04
C GLU A 606 -25.15 29.05 -1.35
N THR A 607 -24.51 28.67 -2.46
CA THR A 607 -24.39 27.27 -2.87
C THR A 607 -23.41 26.49 -2.00
N PHE A 608 -22.46 27.18 -1.37
CA PHE A 608 -21.51 26.60 -0.43
C PHE A 608 -22.08 26.48 0.97
N MET A 609 -23.17 27.19 1.30
CA MET A 609 -23.78 27.13 2.63
C MET A 609 -24.51 25.79 2.87
N LYS A 610 -24.66 25.40 4.13
CA LYS A 610 -25.32 24.15 4.53
C LYS A 610 -26.75 23.99 4.00
N ASN A 611 -27.49 25.09 3.91
CA ASN A 611 -28.85 25.12 3.35
C ASN A 611 -28.88 25.31 1.82
N GLY A 612 -27.72 25.40 1.18
CA GLY A 612 -27.52 25.78 -0.21
C GLY A 612 -27.44 24.64 -1.22
N GLY A 613 -27.37 23.39 -0.75
CA GLY A 613 -27.35 22.19 -1.60
C GLY A 613 -26.20 21.22 -1.29
N SER A 614 -25.90 20.35 -2.25
CA SER A 614 -24.96 19.22 -2.08
C SER A 614 -23.48 19.62 -1.96
N LYS A 615 -23.11 20.85 -2.37
CA LYS A 615 -21.71 21.31 -2.37
C LYS A 615 -21.13 21.49 -0.96
N TYR A 616 -21.93 21.93 0.00
CA TYR A 616 -21.50 21.98 1.39
C TYR A 616 -21.13 20.59 1.91
N ASN A 617 -21.99 19.58 1.66
CA ASN A 617 -21.71 18.20 2.05
C ASN A 617 -20.47 17.65 1.34
N TRP A 618 -20.24 18.03 0.08
CA TRP A 618 -19.03 17.67 -0.66
C TRP A 618 -17.76 18.25 -0.01
N ILE A 619 -17.76 19.52 0.40
CA ILE A 619 -16.64 20.12 1.17
C ILE A 619 -16.41 19.38 2.49
N VAL A 620 -17.48 19.13 3.25
CA VAL A 620 -17.40 18.43 4.54
C VAL A 620 -16.84 17.02 4.36
N ASN A 621 -17.23 16.30 3.31
CA ASN A 621 -16.72 14.96 3.03
C ASN A 621 -15.23 14.98 2.70
N ARG A 622 -14.76 15.94 1.88
CA ARG A 622 -13.33 16.10 1.55
C ARG A 622 -12.49 16.44 2.77
N ALA A 623 -12.97 17.32 3.63
CA ALA A 623 -12.34 17.62 4.91
C ALA A 623 -12.27 16.38 5.83
N LYS A 624 -13.33 15.55 5.87
CA LYS A 624 -13.33 14.30 6.65
C LYS A 624 -12.36 13.27 6.11
N ILE A 625 -12.18 13.16 4.79
CA ILE A 625 -11.15 12.29 4.19
C ILE A 625 -9.76 12.71 4.69
N ALA A 626 -9.48 14.01 4.75
CA ALA A 626 -8.22 14.51 5.29
C ALA A 626 -8.03 14.12 6.76
N GLN A 627 -9.06 14.29 7.60
CA GLN A 627 -9.03 13.87 9.02
C GLN A 627 -8.86 12.36 9.18
N GLN A 628 -9.53 11.55 8.35
CA GLN A 628 -9.41 10.08 8.35
C GLN A 628 -8.02 9.61 7.93
N SER A 629 -7.30 10.42 7.15
CA SER A 629 -5.90 10.18 6.76
C SER A 629 -4.89 10.61 7.84
N GLY A 630 -5.34 10.94 9.04
CA GLY A 630 -4.50 11.48 10.12
C GLY A 630 -4.20 12.98 10.02
N GLY A 631 -4.83 13.68 9.06
CA GLY A 631 -4.63 15.11 8.83
C GLY A 631 -5.32 16.00 9.86
N ILE A 632 -4.62 16.99 10.39
CA ILE A 632 -5.15 18.03 11.26
C ILE A 632 -5.48 19.23 10.40
N ILE A 633 -6.76 19.57 10.25
CA ILE A 633 -7.16 20.77 9.51
C ILE A 633 -6.87 21.99 10.38
N GLU A 634 -5.83 22.73 10.04
CA GLU A 634 -5.32 23.85 10.84
C GLU A 634 -5.71 25.21 10.29
N GLY A 635 -6.25 25.29 9.07
CA GLY A 635 -6.67 26.57 8.53
C GLY A 635 -7.60 26.46 7.32
N ILE A 636 -8.30 27.56 7.04
CA ILE A 636 -9.19 27.72 5.90
C ILE A 636 -8.75 28.95 5.12
N ILE A 637 -8.49 28.77 3.83
CA ILE A 637 -8.22 29.84 2.87
C ILE A 637 -9.45 30.01 2.00
N PHE A 638 -9.87 31.25 1.79
CA PHE A 638 -11.10 31.58 1.11
C PHE A 638 -10.90 32.71 0.09
N HIS A 639 -11.16 32.45 -1.19
CA HIS A 639 -11.07 33.48 -2.22
C HIS A 639 -12.32 33.48 -3.12
N GLN A 640 -13.26 34.38 -2.81
CA GLN A 640 -14.57 34.48 -3.44
C GLN A 640 -15.11 35.91 -3.30
N GLY A 641 -16.07 36.28 -4.14
CA GLY A 641 -16.81 37.54 -4.06
C GLY A 641 -17.37 38.01 -5.40
N GLU A 642 -16.76 37.58 -6.51
CA GLU A 642 -17.10 37.96 -7.89
C GLU A 642 -18.58 37.69 -8.22
N SER A 643 -19.09 36.47 -8.04
CA SER A 643 -20.51 36.12 -8.26
C SER A 643 -21.50 36.76 -7.27
N ASN A 644 -21.02 37.36 -6.18
CA ASN A 644 -21.82 38.08 -5.18
C ASN A 644 -21.41 39.56 -5.08
N SER A 645 -20.79 40.10 -6.13
CA SER A 645 -20.27 41.47 -6.11
C SER A 645 -21.37 42.48 -5.75
N GLY A 646 -21.10 43.33 -4.77
CA GLY A 646 -22.07 44.31 -4.24
C GLY A 646 -23.18 43.78 -3.32
N ASP A 647 -23.29 42.48 -3.04
CA ASP A 647 -24.29 41.94 -2.12
C ASP A 647 -23.93 42.25 -0.66
N SER A 648 -24.63 43.21 -0.05
CA SER A 648 -24.38 43.64 1.34
C SER A 648 -24.61 42.56 2.40
N SER A 649 -25.34 41.48 2.07
CA SER A 649 -25.54 40.35 2.98
C SER A 649 -24.41 39.32 2.95
N TRP A 650 -23.49 39.44 1.99
CA TRP A 650 -22.42 38.49 1.75
C TRP A 650 -21.51 38.23 2.98
N PRO A 651 -21.05 39.24 3.75
CA PRO A 651 -20.22 38.98 4.93
C PRO A 651 -20.91 38.09 5.98
N GLY A 652 -22.23 38.24 6.16
CA GLY A 652 -23.01 37.39 7.05
C GLY A 652 -23.17 35.95 6.56
N LYS A 653 -23.25 35.75 5.24
CA LYS A 653 -23.29 34.41 4.60
C LYS A 653 -21.95 33.69 4.75
N VAL A 654 -20.83 34.39 4.54
CA VAL A 654 -19.48 33.85 4.77
C VAL A 654 -19.29 33.47 6.23
N LYS A 655 -19.71 34.34 7.17
CA LYS A 655 -19.69 34.01 8.61
C LYS A 655 -20.43 32.72 8.91
N THR A 656 -21.66 32.58 8.38
CA THR A 656 -22.48 31.38 8.57
C THR A 656 -21.76 30.13 8.04
N LEU A 657 -21.21 30.19 6.83
CA LEU A 657 -20.46 29.08 6.23
C LEU A 657 -19.28 28.65 7.11
N VAL A 658 -18.48 29.60 7.60
CA VAL A 658 -17.30 29.30 8.43
C VAL A 658 -17.69 28.69 9.77
N GLU A 659 -18.76 29.20 10.40
CA GLU A 659 -19.27 28.66 11.66
C GLU A 659 -19.82 27.24 11.49
N ASP A 660 -20.55 26.99 10.41
CA ASP A 660 -21.07 25.66 10.07
C ASP A 660 -19.92 24.67 9.81
N LEU A 661 -18.89 25.05 9.03
CA LEU A 661 -17.72 24.21 8.77
C LEU A 661 -16.95 23.90 10.06
N ARG A 662 -16.65 24.90 10.88
CA ARG A 662 -15.95 24.71 12.16
C ARG A 662 -16.70 23.76 13.08
N LYS A 663 -18.04 23.87 13.11
CA LYS A 663 -18.90 23.01 13.92
C LYS A 663 -18.95 21.58 13.39
N ASP A 664 -19.27 21.39 12.10
CA ASP A 664 -19.52 20.07 11.52
C ASP A 664 -18.23 19.24 11.34
N LEU A 665 -17.07 19.90 11.27
CA LEU A 665 -15.75 19.27 11.17
C LEU A 665 -14.96 19.29 12.50
N ASN A 666 -15.55 19.85 13.56
CA ASN A 666 -14.93 19.98 14.89
C ASN A 666 -13.54 20.66 14.84
N LEU A 667 -13.42 21.78 14.11
CA LEU A 667 -12.14 22.48 13.90
C LEU A 667 -11.78 23.45 15.03
N GLY A 668 -12.71 23.72 15.95
CA GLY A 668 -12.51 24.80 16.92
C GLY A 668 -12.35 26.16 16.21
N ASN A 669 -11.41 26.98 16.68
CA ASN A 669 -11.21 28.35 16.20
C ASN A 669 -10.00 28.47 15.25
N VAL A 670 -9.79 27.49 14.36
CA VAL A 670 -8.70 27.55 13.36
C VAL A 670 -8.73 28.84 12.54
N PRO A 671 -7.56 29.39 12.16
CA PRO A 671 -7.46 30.55 11.27
C PRO A 671 -8.34 30.45 10.01
N PHE A 672 -9.04 31.55 9.71
CA PHE A 672 -9.76 31.74 8.46
C PHE A 672 -9.19 32.97 7.74
N ILE A 673 -8.74 32.81 6.49
CA ILE A 673 -8.11 33.90 5.73
C ILE A 673 -8.87 34.11 4.43
N ALA A 674 -9.44 35.30 4.27
CA ALA A 674 -10.08 35.72 3.04
C ALA A 674 -9.14 36.56 2.17
N GLY A 675 -9.21 36.44 0.85
CA GLY A 675 -8.46 37.30 -0.07
C GLY A 675 -9.33 38.40 -0.68
N GLU A 676 -8.75 39.57 -0.85
CA GLU A 676 -9.35 40.65 -1.65
C GLU A 676 -9.36 40.29 -3.13
N LEU A 677 -10.37 40.80 -3.85
CA LEU A 677 -10.44 40.76 -5.31
C LEU A 677 -9.54 41.84 -5.91
N LEU A 678 -9.31 41.77 -7.23
CA LEU A 678 -8.60 42.82 -7.95
C LEU A 678 -9.18 44.21 -7.67
N TYR A 679 -8.31 45.18 -7.38
CA TYR A 679 -8.68 46.59 -7.23
C TYR A 679 -9.00 47.28 -8.58
N SER A 680 -8.79 46.56 -9.68
CA SER A 680 -9.22 46.96 -11.02
C SER A 680 -10.35 46.04 -11.50
N GLY A 681 -11.22 46.55 -12.37
CA GLY A 681 -12.32 45.77 -12.93
C GLY A 681 -13.63 45.85 -12.14
N PRO A 682 -14.65 45.08 -12.56
CA PRO A 682 -16.04 45.28 -12.15
C PRO A 682 -16.33 44.85 -10.71
N CYS A 683 -15.47 44.05 -10.08
CA CYS A 683 -15.65 43.54 -8.72
C CYS A 683 -14.85 44.28 -7.63
N ALA A 684 -14.07 45.31 -8.00
CA ALA A 684 -13.20 46.03 -7.06
C ALA A 684 -13.92 46.59 -5.82
N GLY A 685 -15.16 47.06 -5.99
CA GLY A 685 -15.98 47.58 -4.89
C GLY A 685 -16.32 46.53 -3.83
N HIS A 686 -16.30 45.23 -4.16
CA HIS A 686 -16.60 44.15 -3.23
C HIS A 686 -15.55 44.00 -2.12
N ASN A 687 -14.33 44.54 -2.31
CA ASN A 687 -13.31 44.56 -1.25
C ASN A 687 -13.77 45.31 0.01
N THR A 688 -14.74 46.23 -0.11
CA THR A 688 -15.36 46.88 1.06
C THR A 688 -16.13 45.88 1.96
N LEU A 689 -16.60 44.77 1.39
CA LEU A 689 -17.31 43.70 2.09
C LEU A 689 -16.34 42.62 2.59
N VAL A 690 -15.32 42.25 1.79
CA VAL A 690 -14.24 41.34 2.21
C VAL A 690 -13.57 41.87 3.48
N ASN A 691 -13.26 43.16 3.53
CA ASN A 691 -12.62 43.80 4.68
C ASN A 691 -13.49 43.90 5.95
N GLN A 692 -14.76 43.52 5.89
CA GLN A 692 -15.61 43.43 7.08
C GLN A 692 -15.47 42.10 7.81
N LEU A 693 -14.98 41.04 7.14
CA LEU A 693 -14.94 39.68 7.68
C LEU A 693 -14.18 39.56 9.01
N PRO A 694 -13.02 40.23 9.23
CA PRO A 694 -12.30 40.16 10.51
C PRO A 694 -13.10 40.69 11.71
N ASN A 695 -14.08 41.57 11.48
CA ASN A 695 -14.96 42.09 12.54
C ASN A 695 -16.14 41.15 12.86
N LEU A 696 -16.39 40.16 11.99
CA LEU A 696 -17.56 39.28 12.05
C LEU A 696 -17.21 37.83 12.39
N ILE A 697 -16.00 37.38 12.04
CA ILE A 697 -15.55 36.00 12.16
C ILE A 697 -14.36 35.96 13.13
N THR A 698 -14.41 35.09 14.13
CA THR A 698 -13.31 34.93 15.07
C THR A 698 -12.09 34.31 14.38
N ASN A 699 -10.89 34.74 14.77
CA ASN A 699 -9.62 34.31 14.17
C ASN A 699 -9.62 34.43 12.64
N CYS A 700 -10.06 35.60 12.14
CA CYS A 700 -10.17 35.90 10.72
C CYS A 700 -9.18 37.00 10.31
N SER A 701 -8.54 36.84 9.15
CA SER A 701 -7.71 37.86 8.53
C SER A 701 -8.04 38.03 7.05
N VAL A 702 -7.61 39.16 6.49
CA VAL A 702 -7.72 39.44 5.05
C VAL A 702 -6.33 39.58 4.46
N VAL A 703 -6.12 38.98 3.29
CA VAL A 703 -4.92 39.14 2.46
C VAL A 703 -5.20 40.13 1.35
N SER A 704 -4.33 41.14 1.24
CA SER A 704 -4.56 42.21 0.28
C SER A 704 -4.22 41.81 -1.16
N ALA A 705 -5.03 42.30 -2.10
CA ALA A 705 -4.78 42.25 -3.53
C ALA A 705 -4.18 43.56 -4.09
N ASN A 706 -3.76 44.47 -3.22
CA ASN A 706 -3.15 45.71 -3.65
C ASN A 706 -1.85 45.44 -4.44
N GLY A 707 -1.69 46.16 -5.55
CA GLY A 707 -0.59 46.00 -6.49
C GLY A 707 -0.69 44.77 -7.40
N LEU A 708 -1.72 43.94 -7.27
CA LEU A 708 -1.95 42.79 -8.13
C LEU A 708 -2.75 43.19 -9.37
N VAL A 709 -2.50 42.50 -10.49
CA VAL A 709 -3.04 42.87 -11.81
C VAL A 709 -3.81 41.71 -12.43
N VAL A 710 -4.71 42.08 -13.36
CA VAL A 710 -5.50 41.13 -14.15
C VAL A 710 -4.62 40.33 -15.10
N ASP A 711 -4.96 39.07 -15.35
CA ASP A 711 -4.32 38.26 -16.37
C ASP A 711 -4.55 38.88 -17.76
N PRO A 712 -3.50 39.09 -18.56
CA PRO A 712 -3.64 39.68 -19.90
C PRO A 712 -4.51 38.85 -20.85
N SER A 713 -4.65 37.54 -20.63
CA SER A 713 -5.54 36.69 -21.43
C SER A 713 -7.01 36.81 -21.03
N ASP A 714 -7.32 37.29 -19.82
CA ASP A 714 -8.68 37.56 -19.37
C ASP A 714 -9.22 38.88 -19.93
N THR A 715 -9.42 38.88 -21.25
CA THR A 715 -9.94 40.03 -22.00
C THR A 715 -11.44 40.22 -21.84
N GLN A 716 -12.17 39.14 -21.48
CA GLN A 716 -13.63 39.11 -21.46
C GLN A 716 -14.21 39.52 -20.10
N TYR A 717 -13.72 38.90 -19.01
CA TYR A 717 -14.29 39.10 -17.68
C TYR A 717 -13.51 40.14 -16.90
N ARG A 718 -12.18 40.16 -17.09
CA ARG A 718 -11.23 41.04 -16.39
C ARG A 718 -11.33 40.90 -14.86
N LEU A 719 -11.46 39.66 -14.41
CA LEU A 719 -11.66 39.27 -13.00
C LEU A 719 -10.48 38.47 -12.44
N HIS A 720 -9.71 37.81 -13.30
CA HIS A 720 -8.74 36.82 -12.87
C HIS A 720 -7.34 37.40 -12.71
N PHE A 721 -6.64 37.00 -11.65
CA PHE A 721 -5.26 37.41 -11.41
C PHE A 721 -4.30 36.86 -12.46
N SER A 722 -3.31 37.68 -12.86
CA SER A 722 -2.18 37.19 -13.66
C SER A 722 -1.39 36.11 -12.90
N HIS A 723 -0.58 35.34 -13.62
CA HIS A 723 0.34 34.35 -13.03
C HIS A 723 1.10 34.90 -11.80
N ASP A 724 1.88 35.96 -11.98
CA ASP A 724 2.69 36.56 -10.91
C ASP A 724 1.84 37.11 -9.75
N SER A 725 0.63 37.58 -10.07
CA SER A 725 -0.30 38.05 -9.06
C SER A 725 -0.83 36.88 -8.21
N THR A 726 -1.15 35.75 -8.84
CA THR A 726 -1.56 34.51 -8.18
C THR A 726 -0.45 33.95 -7.29
N VAL A 727 0.79 33.91 -7.80
CA VAL A 727 1.99 33.52 -7.04
C VAL A 727 2.16 34.38 -5.79
N THR A 728 2.09 35.71 -5.98
CA THR A 728 2.20 36.68 -4.89
C THR A 728 1.10 36.49 -3.86
N LEU A 729 -0.13 36.25 -4.31
CA LEU A 729 -1.28 36.02 -3.45
C LEU A 729 -1.13 34.74 -2.62
N GLY A 730 -0.66 33.63 -3.22
CA GLY A 730 -0.38 32.38 -2.52
C GLY A 730 0.66 32.55 -1.40
N LYS A 731 1.75 33.29 -1.66
CA LYS A 731 2.75 33.64 -0.64
C LYS A 731 2.16 34.48 0.48
N ARG A 732 1.37 35.50 0.16
CA ARG A 732 0.69 36.35 1.17
C ARG A 732 -0.27 35.55 2.04
N TYR A 733 -0.99 34.57 1.48
CA TYR A 733 -1.81 33.65 2.25
C TYR A 733 -0.99 32.81 3.22
N ALA A 734 0.14 32.25 2.76
CA ALA A 734 1.00 31.44 3.62
C ALA A 734 1.61 32.26 4.74
N GLU A 735 2.18 33.44 4.43
CA GLU A 735 2.75 34.35 5.43
C GLU A 735 1.72 34.72 6.51
N LYS A 736 0.47 34.99 6.10
CA LYS A 736 -0.60 35.31 7.05
C LYS A 736 -1.02 34.08 7.88
N MET A 737 -1.07 32.89 7.27
CA MET A 737 -1.41 31.65 7.97
C MET A 737 -0.35 31.29 9.01
N ILE A 738 0.93 31.33 8.62
CA ILE A 738 2.10 31.16 9.51
C ILE A 738 1.99 32.11 10.71
N GLN A 739 1.72 33.39 10.46
CA GLN A 739 1.55 34.36 11.53
C GLN A 739 0.42 33.99 12.51
N MET A 740 -0.72 33.50 12.00
CA MET A 740 -1.89 33.18 12.83
C MET A 740 -1.75 31.85 13.57
N LEU A 741 -0.96 30.90 13.03
CA LEU A 741 -0.63 29.63 13.69
C LEU A 741 0.53 29.76 14.69
N GLY A 742 1.35 30.81 14.57
CA GLY A 742 2.54 31.00 15.39
C GLY A 742 3.71 30.11 14.95
N TRP A 743 3.82 29.85 13.65
CA TRP A 743 4.90 29.09 13.02
C TRP A 743 6.13 29.93 12.68
#